data_AF-A0AAE1MK33-F1
#
_entry.id   AF-A0AAE1MK33-F1
#
_cell.length_a   1.000
_cell.length_b   1.000
_cell.length_c   1.000
_cell.angle_alpha   90.00
_cell.angle_beta   90.00
_cell.angle_gamma   90.00
#
_symmetry.space_group_name_H-M   'P 1'
#
loop_
_entity.id
_entity.type
_entity.pdbx_description
1 polymer ?
#
loop_
_entity_poly.entity_id
_entity_poly.type
_entity_poly.pdbx_seq_one_letter_code
_entity_poly.pdbx_strand_id
1 'polypeptide(L)'
;MRATMGHSTHAVEARHRLPTSIEDLKRRLPRSKTKDLEKPFHLTSQDKSSSRCKLSLLKLILLLTISGTFVTLLYAPEVYNTNHLSSSGSGWIWGGSDTRYISNEDINWNDILAVTRKVGGKNELQGVGLLNLNNSEVEKWEKLMPDAKNIVLHLEYAARNDTWESLYPEWIDEEEETEVPVCPSLPSLRSPGTRLNLIVVKLPCRRTKNSNWSRDVARLHLQLAAAGLAASFKGNYSVHVLFISNCFPVPNLFTCKELVAREGNVWLYKPNLSVLRQKVQLPVGSCELAIPMRGKELVYAGNVHREAYATILHSAHVYVCGAIAAAQSIRMSGSTRDLVILVDETISGYHRSGLEAAGWKVRIIQRIRNPKAEKDAYNEWNYSKFRLWQLTDYDKIIFIDADLLILRNIDFLFGLPEITATGNNASLFNSGVMVVEPSNCTFQLLMDHINEIESYNGGDQGYLNEIFTWWHRIPRHMNFLKHFWVGDEEEKKKMKTMLFGADPPILYVLHYLGMKPWLCFRDYDCNWNFDIFHEFASDVAHERWWRVHDAMPEVLQQFCLLQSKQKAQLEFDRRQAEKANYTDGHWRIKVKDWRLKRCIDNVCNWKGMLKHWGENNWTDVEPYYNPTPPAVTATNKASLSGL
;
A
#
# COMPACT_ATOMS: atom_id res chain seq x y z
N MET A 1 46.76 -0.45 6.02
CA MET A 1 47.21 0.87 5.54
C MET A 1 46.10 1.47 4.68
N ARG A 2 45.93 2.79 4.81
CA ARG A 2 44.75 3.59 4.48
C ARG A 2 44.24 3.44 3.04
N ALA A 3 42.93 3.21 2.90
CA ALA A 3 42.17 3.47 1.68
C ALA A 3 41.06 4.48 1.99
N THR A 4 41.03 5.51 1.16
CA THR A 4 40.20 6.73 1.19
C THR A 4 38.74 6.41 0.85
N MET A 5 37.82 6.78 1.75
CA MET A 5 36.37 6.78 1.52
C MET A 5 35.96 8.09 0.83
N GLY A 6 35.34 7.97 -0.34
CA GLY A 6 34.60 9.07 -0.98
C GLY A 6 33.16 9.07 -0.47
N HIS A 7 32.76 10.17 0.16
CA HIS A 7 31.37 10.43 0.57
C HIS A 7 30.53 10.83 -0.66
N SER A 8 29.50 10.04 -0.95
CA SER A 8 28.35 10.45 -1.76
C SER A 8 27.32 11.09 -0.82
N THR A 9 26.99 12.35 -1.09
CA THR A 9 25.94 13.11 -0.39
C THR A 9 24.60 12.87 -1.08
N HIS A 10 23.89 11.82 -0.64
CA HIS A 10 22.43 11.78 -0.74
C HIS A 10 21.89 11.99 0.68
N ALA A 11 21.20 13.12 0.90
CA ALA A 11 20.46 13.37 2.11
C ALA A 11 19.27 12.39 2.16
N VAL A 12 19.47 11.24 2.80
CA VAL A 12 18.39 10.36 3.21
C VAL A 12 17.73 11.03 4.41
N GLU A 13 16.57 11.61 4.18
CA GLU A 13 15.75 12.17 5.24
C GLU A 13 15.29 11.05 6.18
N ALA A 14 15.61 11.19 7.47
CA ALA A 14 15.33 10.20 8.49
C ALA A 14 13.81 10.12 8.76
N ARG A 15 13.15 9.11 8.19
CA ARG A 15 11.73 8.84 8.44
C ARG A 15 11.54 8.20 9.83
N HIS A 16 10.95 8.93 10.75
CA HIS A 16 10.54 8.40 12.05
C HIS A 16 9.28 7.52 11.91
N ARG A 17 9.42 6.25 12.31
CA ARG A 17 8.38 5.22 12.36
C ARG A 17 7.60 5.32 13.68
N LEU A 18 6.28 5.40 13.60
CA LEU A 18 5.42 5.71 14.75
C LEU A 18 5.18 4.48 15.67
N PRO A 19 5.30 4.66 17.00
CA PRO A 19 4.86 3.68 18.00
C PRO A 19 3.36 3.81 18.33
N THR A 20 2.76 2.69 18.69
CA THR A 20 1.35 2.55 19.09
C THR A 20 1.07 2.88 20.56
N SER A 21 2.10 3.10 21.38
CA SER A 21 1.99 3.50 22.78
C SER A 21 3.23 4.26 23.27
N ILE A 22 3.09 5.05 24.34
CA ILE A 22 4.22 5.70 25.04
C ILE A 22 5.19 4.66 25.63
N GLU A 23 4.72 3.45 25.95
CA GLU A 23 5.55 2.34 26.44
C GLU A 23 6.52 1.84 25.36
N ASP A 24 6.07 1.80 24.09
CA ASP A 24 6.91 1.50 22.93
C ASP A 24 7.96 2.59 22.65
N LEU A 25 7.63 3.86 22.96
CA LEU A 25 8.56 4.98 22.86
C LEU A 25 9.60 4.95 24.00
N LYS A 26 9.18 4.59 25.23
CA LYS A 26 10.06 4.48 26.41
C LYS A 26 11.04 3.32 26.32
N ARG A 27 10.67 2.18 25.72
CA ARG A 27 11.58 1.05 25.47
C ARG A 27 12.72 1.39 24.50
N ARG A 28 12.53 2.40 23.64
CA ARG A 28 13.49 2.79 22.59
C ARG A 28 14.52 3.84 23.03
N LEU A 29 14.41 4.41 24.23
CA LEU A 29 15.34 5.42 24.74
C LEU A 29 16.23 4.81 25.83
N PRO A 30 17.58 4.91 25.72
CA PRO A 30 18.46 4.48 26.80
C PRO A 30 18.23 5.37 28.03
N ARG A 31 17.96 4.75 29.19
CA ARG A 31 17.88 5.44 30.50
C ARG A 31 19.22 6.11 30.80
N SER A 32 19.34 7.40 30.56
CA SER A 32 20.43 8.21 31.10
C SER A 32 20.06 8.62 32.53
N LYS A 33 20.92 8.26 33.49
CA LYS A 33 20.83 8.68 34.89
C LYS A 33 21.34 10.13 34.95
N THR A 34 20.50 11.03 35.44
CA THR A 34 20.90 12.40 35.80
C THR A 34 21.87 12.38 36.99
N LYS A 35 23.00 13.06 36.84
CA LYS A 35 23.72 13.71 37.93
C LYS A 35 23.94 15.17 37.52
N ASP A 36 23.65 16.05 38.47
CA ASP A 36 23.70 17.51 38.39
C ASP A 36 24.99 18.06 37.77
N LEU A 37 24.86 19.11 36.96
CA LEU A 37 25.81 20.24 36.98
C LEU A 37 25.14 21.52 36.44
N GLU A 38 25.40 22.60 37.17
CA GLU A 38 24.76 23.90 37.12
C GLU A 38 25.02 24.72 35.83
N LYS A 39 24.07 25.62 35.52
CA LYS A 39 24.25 26.87 34.73
C LYS A 39 25.35 27.76 35.37
N PRO A 40 25.99 28.73 34.67
CA PRO A 40 25.31 29.79 33.88
C PRO A 40 26.09 30.34 32.66
N PHE A 41 25.48 31.24 31.87
CA PHE A 41 26.02 32.57 31.55
C PHE A 41 25.00 33.42 30.76
N HIS A 42 24.67 34.59 31.30
CA HIS A 42 23.98 35.72 30.68
C HIS A 42 24.97 36.58 29.89
N LEU A 43 24.51 37.24 28.82
CA LEU A 43 25.00 38.55 28.42
C LEU A 43 24.00 39.29 27.51
N THR A 44 23.60 40.48 27.96
CA THR A 44 22.83 41.51 27.22
C THR A 44 23.59 42.84 27.30
N SER A 45 23.69 43.56 26.16
CA SER A 45 23.76 45.04 25.97
C SER A 45 24.39 45.32 24.59
N GLN A 46 23.68 45.83 23.56
CA GLN A 46 23.55 47.26 23.15
C GLN A 46 24.88 48.05 23.19
N ASP A 47 25.33 48.83 22.19
CA ASP A 47 24.58 49.73 21.28
C ASP A 47 25.39 50.18 20.01
N LYS A 48 24.65 50.56 18.96
CA LYS A 48 24.85 51.49 17.79
C LYS A 48 26.17 51.69 16.97
N SER A 49 25.93 51.56 15.64
CA SER A 49 26.31 52.43 14.50
C SER A 49 27.65 52.23 13.74
N SER A 50 27.54 51.82 12.47
CA SER A 50 28.14 52.52 11.29
C SER A 50 27.89 51.71 10.00
N SER A 51 26.89 52.18 9.25
CA SER A 51 26.63 51.82 7.86
C SER A 51 27.58 52.59 6.93
N ARG A 52 28.24 51.90 5.99
CA ARG A 52 28.63 52.33 4.62
C ARG A 52 29.86 51.53 4.16
N CYS A 53 29.67 50.30 3.64
CA CYS A 53 30.63 49.67 2.69
C CYS A 53 30.21 48.29 2.12
N LYS A 54 28.91 47.93 2.06
CA LYS A 54 28.49 46.62 1.52
C LYS A 54 27.46 46.66 0.37
N LEU A 55 27.05 47.85 -0.09
CA LEU A 55 26.06 47.98 -1.18
C LEU A 55 26.64 48.09 -2.60
N SER A 56 27.97 48.16 -2.76
CA SER A 56 28.63 48.35 -4.06
C SER A 56 28.88 47.02 -4.81
N LEU A 57 29.25 45.96 -4.08
CA LEU A 57 29.61 44.66 -4.67
C LEU A 57 28.45 43.92 -5.34
N LEU A 58 27.23 44.05 -4.79
CA LEU A 58 26.05 43.36 -5.34
C LEU A 58 25.58 43.96 -6.67
N LYS A 59 25.78 45.27 -6.90
CA LYS A 59 25.44 45.91 -8.18
C LYS A 59 26.43 45.57 -9.29
N LEU A 60 27.71 45.34 -8.95
CA LEU A 60 28.74 44.95 -9.91
C LEU A 60 28.51 43.53 -10.44
N ILE A 61 28.11 42.60 -9.58
CA ILE A 61 27.83 41.21 -9.94
C ILE A 61 26.63 41.12 -10.88
N LEU A 62 25.56 41.89 -10.62
CA LEU A 62 24.37 41.91 -11.45
C LEU A 62 24.64 42.47 -12.87
N LEU A 63 25.53 43.46 -12.98
CA LEU A 63 25.93 44.06 -14.25
C LEU A 63 26.76 43.10 -15.11
N LEU A 64 27.62 42.29 -14.48
CA LEU A 64 28.42 41.26 -15.17
C LEU A 64 27.56 40.08 -15.67
N THR A 65 26.51 39.72 -14.93
CA THR A 65 25.58 38.66 -15.38
C THR A 65 24.72 39.10 -16.57
N ILE A 66 24.30 40.36 -16.61
CA ILE A 66 23.45 40.89 -17.70
C ILE A 66 24.26 41.10 -18.98
N SER A 67 25.54 41.47 -18.89
CA SER A 67 26.41 41.61 -20.07
C SER A 67 26.81 40.25 -20.67
N GLY A 68 26.99 39.21 -19.85
CA GLY A 68 27.31 37.85 -20.32
C GLY A 68 26.19 37.21 -21.16
N THR A 69 24.93 37.46 -20.81
CA THR A 69 23.76 37.02 -21.58
C THR A 69 23.59 37.77 -22.91
N PHE A 70 24.05 39.02 -22.99
CA PHE A 70 23.94 39.81 -24.22
C PHE A 70 24.99 39.42 -25.27
N VAL A 71 26.18 39.00 -24.83
CA VAL A 71 27.24 38.51 -25.73
C VAL A 71 26.90 37.13 -26.31
N THR A 72 26.21 36.26 -25.58
CA THR A 72 25.78 34.95 -26.09
C THR A 72 24.65 35.04 -27.14
N LEU A 73 23.84 36.11 -27.10
CA LEU A 73 22.83 36.39 -28.13
C LEU A 73 23.41 37.02 -29.41
N LEU A 74 24.58 37.67 -29.33
CA LEU A 74 25.24 38.30 -30.48
C LEU A 74 26.14 37.35 -31.30
N TYR A 75 26.42 36.14 -30.80
CA TYR A 75 27.31 35.16 -31.45
C TYR A 75 26.64 33.81 -31.76
N ALA A 76 25.31 33.75 -31.86
CA ALA A 76 24.63 32.57 -32.39
C ALA A 76 24.87 32.45 -33.91
N PRO A 77 25.39 31.32 -34.43
CA PRO A 77 25.55 31.13 -35.87
C PRO A 77 24.18 30.94 -36.55
N GLU A 78 24.02 31.54 -37.73
CA GLU A 78 22.82 31.51 -38.57
C GLU A 78 22.34 30.08 -38.88
N VAL A 79 21.07 29.81 -38.57
CA VAL A 79 20.36 28.62 -39.03
C VAL A 79 19.91 28.84 -40.47
N TYR A 80 20.58 28.20 -41.42
CA TYR A 80 20.12 28.15 -42.80
C TYR A 80 18.96 27.16 -42.93
N ASN A 81 17.78 27.70 -43.24
CA ASN A 81 16.60 26.96 -43.62
C ASN A 81 16.77 26.42 -45.05
N THR A 82 16.71 25.11 -45.24
CA THR A 82 16.38 24.52 -46.55
C THR A 82 15.29 23.47 -46.39
N ASN A 83 14.10 23.85 -46.83
CA ASN A 83 13.04 22.93 -47.20
C ASN A 83 13.55 22.03 -48.33
N HIS A 84 13.58 20.72 -48.10
CA HIS A 84 13.53 19.74 -49.19
C HIS A 84 12.54 18.63 -48.86
N LEU A 85 11.48 18.61 -49.66
CA LEU A 85 10.58 17.50 -49.88
C LEU A 85 11.32 16.44 -50.69
N SER A 86 11.50 15.23 -50.14
CA SER A 86 11.86 14.01 -50.89
C SER A 86 11.58 12.80 -49.99
N SER A 87 10.49 12.08 -50.27
CA SER A 87 10.51 10.83 -51.05
C SER A 87 10.92 9.61 -50.22
N SER A 88 9.93 8.74 -50.00
CA SER A 88 10.04 7.29 -49.78
C SER A 88 11.44 6.71 -49.99
N GLY A 89 12.07 6.28 -48.90
CA GLY A 89 13.32 5.53 -48.90
C GLY A 89 13.33 4.56 -47.73
N SER A 90 13.11 3.29 -48.02
CA SER A 90 13.36 2.17 -47.10
C SER A 90 14.81 2.21 -46.64
N GLY A 91 15.03 2.48 -45.35
CA GLY A 91 16.35 2.48 -44.72
C GLY A 91 16.30 1.73 -43.41
N TRP A 92 16.44 0.40 -43.50
CA TRP A 92 16.69 -0.45 -42.34
C TRP A 92 18.02 -0.04 -41.70
N ILE A 93 17.96 0.59 -40.53
CA ILE A 93 19.12 0.85 -39.69
C ILE A 93 19.07 -0.16 -38.55
N TRP A 94 20.04 -1.08 -38.58
CA TRP A 94 20.29 -2.14 -37.61
C TRP A 94 20.04 -1.70 -36.16
N GLY A 95 18.88 -2.08 -35.61
CA GLY A 95 18.54 -1.87 -34.21
C GLY A 95 19.35 -2.81 -33.33
N GLY A 96 20.33 -2.28 -32.60
CA GLY A 96 21.03 -3.03 -31.56
C GLY A 96 20.05 -3.54 -30.49
N SER A 97 20.34 -4.72 -29.92
CA SER A 97 19.58 -5.27 -28.79
C SER A 97 19.57 -4.29 -27.62
N ASP A 98 18.39 -3.89 -27.14
CA ASP A 98 18.28 -3.11 -25.90
C ASP A 98 18.70 -3.99 -24.74
N THR A 99 19.73 -3.55 -24.01
CA THR A 99 20.33 -4.33 -22.92
C THR A 99 19.34 -4.61 -21.79
N ARG A 100 18.26 -3.82 -21.65
CA ARG A 100 17.17 -4.05 -20.69
C ARG A 100 16.44 -5.38 -20.94
N TYR A 101 16.31 -5.82 -22.19
CA TYR A 101 15.55 -7.03 -22.55
C TYR A 101 16.40 -8.31 -22.55
N ILE A 102 17.74 -8.18 -22.50
CA ILE A 102 18.65 -9.33 -22.52
C ILE A 102 18.44 -10.20 -21.27
N SER A 103 18.19 -11.49 -21.50
CA SER A 103 18.09 -12.51 -20.45
C SER A 103 19.30 -13.45 -20.47
N ASN A 104 20.01 -13.50 -19.35
CA ASN A 104 21.14 -14.41 -19.11
C ASN A 104 20.71 -15.77 -18.53
N GLU A 105 19.41 -16.06 -18.55
CA GLU A 105 18.87 -17.30 -18.01
C GLU A 105 19.23 -18.49 -18.91
N ASP A 106 19.76 -19.55 -18.33
CA ASP A 106 20.02 -20.79 -19.06
C ASP A 106 18.72 -21.58 -19.24
N ILE A 107 18.54 -22.13 -20.44
CA ILE A 107 17.39 -23.00 -20.75
C ILE A 107 17.80 -24.45 -20.50
N ASN A 108 17.19 -25.07 -19.48
CA ASN A 108 17.26 -26.51 -19.30
C ASN A 108 16.19 -27.19 -20.18
N TRP A 109 16.64 -27.80 -21.27
CA TRP A 109 15.77 -28.44 -22.26
C TRP A 109 15.03 -29.68 -21.72
N ASN A 110 15.56 -30.34 -20.68
CA ASN A 110 14.85 -31.45 -20.04
C ASN A 110 13.62 -30.95 -19.27
N ASP A 111 13.74 -29.80 -18.60
CA ASP A 111 12.65 -29.17 -17.87
C ASP A 111 11.58 -28.67 -18.84
N ILE A 112 11.98 -28.07 -19.97
CA ILE A 112 11.09 -27.71 -21.08
C ILE A 112 10.32 -28.94 -21.57
N LEU A 113 11.00 -30.06 -21.82
CA LEU A 113 10.35 -31.30 -22.26
C LEU A 113 9.38 -31.86 -21.20
N ALA A 114 9.75 -31.81 -19.92
CA ALA A 114 8.89 -32.27 -18.84
C ALA A 114 7.60 -31.44 -18.73
N VAL A 115 7.74 -30.12 -18.84
CA VAL A 115 6.62 -29.16 -18.75
C VAL A 115 5.74 -29.20 -19.99
N THR A 116 6.31 -29.24 -21.19
CA THR A 116 5.55 -29.24 -22.46
C THR A 116 4.72 -30.51 -22.64
N ARG A 117 5.13 -31.65 -22.07
CA ARG A 117 4.28 -32.87 -22.00
C ARG A 117 2.98 -32.68 -21.22
N LYS A 118 2.88 -31.63 -20.38
CA LYS A 118 1.66 -31.29 -19.63
C LYS A 118 0.69 -30.43 -20.43
N VAL A 119 1.15 -29.83 -21.54
CA VAL A 119 0.26 -29.29 -22.57
C VAL A 119 -0.37 -30.49 -23.28
N GLY A 120 -1.69 -30.49 -23.48
CA GLY A 120 -2.46 -31.63 -24.03
C GLY A 120 -1.86 -32.26 -25.30
N GLY A 121 -2.21 -33.53 -25.55
CA GLY A 121 -1.46 -34.52 -26.35
C GLY A 121 -0.85 -34.03 -27.67
N LYS A 122 0.23 -34.71 -28.11
CA LYS A 122 1.16 -34.39 -29.24
C LYS A 122 0.57 -33.76 -30.53
N ASN A 123 -0.74 -33.82 -30.76
CA ASN A 123 -1.44 -33.25 -31.91
C ASN A 123 -2.10 -31.86 -31.65
N GLU A 124 -1.95 -31.25 -30.46
CA GLU A 124 -2.61 -29.97 -30.10
C GLU A 124 -1.75 -28.70 -30.23
N LEU A 125 -0.42 -28.83 -30.37
CA LEU A 125 0.50 -27.68 -30.49
C LEU A 125 0.67 -27.27 -31.96
N GLN A 126 -0.33 -26.62 -32.53
CA GLN A 126 -0.30 -26.20 -33.95
C GLN A 126 0.61 -24.99 -34.20
N GLY A 127 0.68 -24.06 -33.24
CA GLY A 127 1.49 -22.85 -33.35
C GLY A 127 2.19 -22.50 -32.04
N VAL A 128 3.48 -22.20 -32.12
CA VAL A 128 4.35 -21.81 -31.00
C VAL A 128 4.93 -20.44 -31.27
N GLY A 129 4.59 -19.47 -30.44
CA GLY A 129 5.19 -18.14 -30.46
C GLY A 129 6.44 -18.09 -29.60
N LEU A 130 7.56 -17.62 -30.14
CA LEU A 130 8.85 -17.52 -29.45
C LEU A 130 9.20 -16.04 -29.23
N LEU A 131 9.18 -15.56 -27.99
CA LEU A 131 9.43 -14.16 -27.62
C LEU A 131 10.69 -14.02 -26.76
N ASN A 132 11.60 -13.15 -27.21
CA ASN A 132 12.85 -12.80 -26.51
C ASN A 132 13.85 -13.96 -26.36
N LEU A 133 13.88 -14.88 -27.31
CA LEU A 133 14.89 -15.95 -27.42
C LEU A 133 15.98 -15.57 -28.43
N ASN A 134 17.20 -16.05 -28.21
CA ASN A 134 18.28 -15.88 -29.19
C ASN A 134 18.17 -16.90 -30.34
N ASN A 135 18.89 -16.66 -31.45
CA ASN A 135 18.81 -17.51 -32.64
C ASN A 135 19.14 -18.99 -32.35
N SER A 136 20.15 -19.27 -31.52
CA SER A 136 20.51 -20.65 -31.17
C SER A 136 19.45 -21.38 -30.34
N GLU A 137 18.70 -20.64 -29.53
CA GLU A 137 17.58 -21.16 -28.75
C GLU A 137 16.36 -21.40 -29.63
N VAL A 138 16.09 -20.50 -30.59
CA VAL A 138 15.03 -20.67 -31.59
C VAL A 138 15.26 -21.93 -32.42
N GLU A 139 16.47 -22.14 -32.94
CA GLU A 139 16.82 -23.35 -33.70
C GLU A 139 16.63 -24.65 -32.89
N LYS A 140 16.90 -24.60 -31.57
CA LYS A 140 16.67 -25.75 -30.68
C LYS A 140 15.19 -26.01 -30.45
N TRP A 141 14.37 -24.96 -30.32
CA TRP A 141 12.91 -25.09 -30.22
C TRP A 141 12.31 -25.71 -31.48
N GLU A 142 12.74 -25.27 -32.66
CA GLU A 142 12.30 -25.82 -33.95
C GLU A 142 12.62 -27.33 -34.06
N LYS A 143 13.79 -27.75 -33.56
CA LYS A 143 14.16 -29.17 -33.50
C LYS A 143 13.34 -29.96 -32.48
N LEU A 144 12.94 -29.32 -31.37
CA LEU A 144 12.17 -29.97 -30.30
C LEU A 144 10.72 -30.23 -30.71
N MET A 145 10.15 -29.31 -31.47
CA MET A 145 8.76 -29.35 -31.94
C MET A 145 8.69 -29.13 -33.45
N PRO A 146 9.17 -30.10 -34.26
CA PRO A 146 9.24 -29.98 -35.71
C PRO A 146 7.85 -29.99 -36.36
N ASP A 147 6.87 -30.60 -35.71
CA ASP A 147 5.48 -30.69 -36.20
C ASP A 147 4.66 -29.42 -35.93
N ALA A 148 5.18 -28.50 -35.10
CA ALA A 148 4.52 -27.24 -34.75
C ALA A 148 5.03 -26.08 -35.60
N LYS A 149 4.16 -25.14 -35.97
CA LYS A 149 4.59 -23.90 -36.63
C LYS A 149 5.21 -22.95 -35.61
N ASN A 150 6.54 -22.90 -35.58
CA ASN A 150 7.32 -21.99 -34.74
C ASN A 150 7.34 -20.58 -35.38
N ILE A 151 7.01 -19.55 -34.59
CA ILE A 151 6.93 -18.17 -35.04
C ILE A 151 7.73 -17.29 -34.07
N VAL A 152 8.80 -16.67 -34.57
CA VAL A 152 9.54 -15.66 -33.79
C VAL A 152 8.69 -14.40 -33.67
N LEU A 153 8.36 -14.02 -32.45
CA LEU A 153 7.55 -12.85 -32.13
C LEU A 153 8.47 -11.64 -31.96
N HIS A 154 8.33 -10.65 -32.84
CA HIS A 154 9.06 -9.40 -32.76
C HIS A 154 8.30 -8.38 -31.90
N LEU A 155 8.92 -7.91 -30.82
CA LEU A 155 8.41 -6.86 -29.95
C LEU A 155 9.34 -5.64 -30.04
N GLU A 156 8.78 -4.50 -30.42
CA GLU A 156 9.49 -3.22 -30.34
C GLU A 156 9.78 -2.88 -28.87
N TYR A 157 10.96 -2.35 -28.55
CA TYR A 157 11.31 -2.04 -27.16
C TYR A 157 10.57 -0.81 -26.64
N ALA A 158 10.26 -0.81 -25.34
CA ALA A 158 9.81 0.39 -24.64
C ALA A 158 10.79 1.56 -24.86
N ALA A 159 10.32 2.80 -24.82
CA ALA A 159 11.20 3.93 -25.02
C ALA A 159 12.27 3.99 -23.91
N ARG A 160 13.43 4.59 -24.20
CA ARG A 160 14.54 4.63 -23.22
C ARG A 160 14.25 5.52 -22.02
N ASN A 161 13.37 6.49 -22.19
CA ASN A 161 12.85 7.38 -21.15
C ASN A 161 11.69 6.75 -20.36
N ASP A 162 11.15 5.60 -20.78
CA ASP A 162 10.19 4.85 -19.97
C ASP A 162 10.94 4.18 -18.82
N THR A 163 10.87 4.80 -17.64
CA THR A 163 11.45 4.28 -16.40
C THR A 163 10.37 3.64 -15.54
N TRP A 164 10.77 3.00 -14.44
CA TRP A 164 9.79 2.47 -13.51
C TRP A 164 8.95 3.60 -12.89
N GLU A 165 9.57 4.75 -12.62
CA GLU A 165 8.95 5.93 -12.05
C GLU A 165 8.01 6.64 -13.03
N SER A 166 8.21 6.50 -14.35
CA SER A 166 7.24 7.02 -15.32
C SER A 166 5.98 6.15 -15.39
N LEU A 167 6.10 4.83 -15.16
CA LEU A 167 4.97 3.91 -15.06
C LEU A 167 4.32 3.92 -13.66
N TYR A 168 5.07 4.25 -12.63
CA TYR A 168 4.63 4.27 -11.23
C TYR A 168 5.09 5.55 -10.51
N PRO A 169 4.58 6.72 -10.92
CA PRO A 169 4.97 8.00 -10.35
C PRO A 169 4.48 8.14 -8.91
N GLU A 170 5.24 8.84 -8.07
CA GLU A 170 4.84 9.12 -6.68
C GLU A 170 3.54 9.93 -6.60
N TRP A 171 3.36 10.86 -7.53
CA TRP A 171 2.22 11.76 -7.54
C TRP A 171 1.58 11.79 -8.93
N ILE A 172 0.25 11.81 -8.95
CA ILE A 172 -0.58 12.16 -10.10
C ILE A 172 -1.72 13.06 -9.62
N ASP A 173 -2.36 13.78 -10.53
CA ASP A 173 -3.62 14.48 -10.23
C ASP A 173 -4.76 13.46 -10.10
N GLU A 174 -4.90 12.88 -8.91
CA GLU A 174 -5.92 11.87 -8.62
C GLU A 174 -7.35 12.45 -8.60
N GLU A 175 -7.50 13.77 -8.48
CA GLU A 175 -8.81 14.44 -8.51
C GLU A 175 -9.26 14.81 -9.92
N GLU A 176 -8.35 14.66 -10.90
CA GLU A 176 -8.54 15.07 -12.30
C GLU A 176 -8.99 16.55 -12.39
N GLU A 177 -8.42 17.41 -11.53
CA GLU A 177 -8.74 18.83 -11.45
C GLU A 177 -8.07 19.65 -12.54
N THR A 178 -6.81 19.33 -12.83
CA THR A 178 -5.94 20.01 -13.80
C THR A 178 -5.69 19.17 -15.03
N GLU A 179 -5.40 17.88 -14.87
CA GLU A 179 -5.13 16.96 -15.98
C GLU A 179 -5.70 15.57 -15.72
N VAL A 180 -5.97 14.82 -16.79
CA VAL A 180 -6.28 13.38 -16.69
C VAL A 180 -4.94 12.65 -16.80
N PRO A 181 -4.49 11.96 -15.74
CA PRO A 181 -3.19 11.30 -15.75
C PRO A 181 -3.23 10.08 -16.70
N VAL A 182 -2.27 9.99 -17.63
CA VAL A 182 -2.19 8.93 -18.65
C VAL A 182 -0.84 8.25 -18.59
N CYS A 183 -0.84 6.93 -18.68
CA CYS A 183 0.39 6.17 -18.71
C CYS A 183 1.15 6.24 -20.06
N PRO A 184 2.49 6.16 -20.04
CA PRO A 184 3.26 5.92 -21.25
C PRO A 184 2.80 4.65 -21.99
N SER A 185 2.68 4.73 -23.32
CA SER A 185 2.27 3.59 -24.13
C SER A 185 3.45 2.64 -24.36
N LEU A 186 3.31 1.39 -23.91
CA LEU A 186 4.25 0.33 -24.24
C LEU A 186 3.88 -0.31 -25.60
N PRO A 187 4.84 -0.61 -26.49
CA PRO A 187 4.55 -1.31 -27.74
C PRO A 187 3.82 -2.65 -27.51
N SER A 188 3.06 -3.11 -28.50
CA SER A 188 2.33 -4.39 -28.39
C SER A 188 2.72 -5.35 -29.50
N LEU A 189 2.56 -6.65 -29.23
CA LEU A 189 2.76 -7.68 -30.24
C LEU A 189 1.65 -7.62 -31.29
N ARG A 190 2.06 -7.65 -32.56
CA ARG A 190 1.12 -7.80 -33.67
C ARG A 190 0.62 -9.24 -33.74
N SER A 191 -0.62 -9.43 -34.19
CA SER A 191 -1.15 -10.76 -34.44
C SER A 191 -0.32 -11.46 -35.52
N PRO A 192 0.20 -12.67 -35.28
CA PRO A 192 1.03 -13.40 -36.23
C PRO A 192 0.22 -14.02 -37.39
N GLY A 193 -1.10 -13.74 -37.49
CA GLY A 193 -2.00 -14.33 -38.48
C GLY A 193 -2.21 -15.84 -38.35
N THR A 194 -1.53 -16.49 -37.40
CA THR A 194 -1.60 -17.91 -37.09
C THR A 194 -2.06 -18.05 -35.64
N ARG A 195 -2.92 -19.04 -35.36
CA ARG A 195 -3.30 -19.35 -33.97
C ARG A 195 -2.12 -19.95 -33.21
N LEU A 196 -1.87 -19.45 -32.01
CA LEU A 196 -0.79 -19.92 -31.14
C LEU A 196 -1.38 -20.65 -29.92
N ASN A 197 -1.02 -21.91 -29.74
CA ASN A 197 -1.43 -22.71 -28.59
C ASN A 197 -0.44 -22.56 -27.43
N LEU A 198 0.78 -22.10 -27.73
CA LEU A 198 1.86 -21.87 -26.76
C LEU A 198 2.59 -20.57 -27.10
N ILE A 199 2.80 -19.72 -26.11
CA ILE A 199 3.64 -18.52 -26.18
C ILE A 199 4.80 -18.73 -25.21
N VAL A 200 6.02 -18.89 -25.72
CA VAL A 200 7.25 -19.05 -24.95
C VAL A 200 7.91 -17.68 -24.81
N VAL A 201 8.24 -17.30 -23.58
CA VAL A 201 8.83 -16.00 -23.26
C VAL A 201 10.04 -16.20 -22.35
N LYS A 202 11.20 -15.72 -22.78
CA LYS A 202 12.39 -15.68 -21.91
C LYS A 202 12.48 -14.32 -21.21
N LEU A 203 12.46 -14.30 -19.88
CA LEU A 203 12.44 -13.05 -19.11
C LEU A 203 13.81 -12.69 -18.53
N PRO A 204 14.19 -11.40 -18.49
CA PRO A 204 15.34 -10.96 -17.70
C PRO A 204 15.06 -11.12 -16.19
N CYS A 205 16.07 -11.57 -15.44
CA CYS A 205 16.01 -11.74 -13.98
C CYS A 205 17.34 -11.27 -13.36
N ARG A 206 17.38 -10.04 -12.85
CA ARG A 206 18.61 -9.39 -12.36
C ARG A 206 18.68 -9.41 -10.84
N ARG A 207 19.10 -10.53 -10.25
CA ARG A 207 19.22 -10.68 -8.77
C ARG A 207 20.58 -10.23 -8.24
N THR A 208 21.05 -9.04 -8.63
CA THR A 208 22.27 -8.47 -8.03
C THR A 208 21.92 -7.79 -6.70
N LYS A 209 22.89 -7.69 -5.79
CA LYS A 209 22.71 -7.23 -4.39
C LYS A 209 22.06 -5.83 -4.25
N ASN A 210 21.98 -5.05 -5.34
CA ASN A 210 21.41 -3.70 -5.40
C ASN A 210 20.34 -3.52 -6.51
N SER A 211 19.88 -4.59 -7.18
CA SER A 211 18.92 -4.50 -8.28
C SER A 211 17.55 -5.04 -7.88
N ASN A 212 16.52 -4.20 -8.06
CA ASN A 212 15.14 -4.57 -7.85
C ASN A 212 14.61 -5.29 -9.10
N TRP A 213 14.83 -6.60 -9.17
CA TRP A 213 14.44 -7.42 -10.34
C TRP A 213 12.94 -7.37 -10.64
N SER A 214 12.10 -7.10 -9.63
CA SER A 214 10.65 -7.03 -9.73
C SER A 214 10.12 -5.67 -10.23
N ARG A 215 10.93 -4.61 -10.16
CA ARG A 215 10.65 -3.27 -10.70
C ARG A 215 11.48 -3.00 -11.94
N ASP A 216 11.27 -3.82 -12.97
CA ASP A 216 12.00 -3.76 -14.25
C ASP A 216 11.02 -3.59 -15.43
N VAL A 217 11.20 -2.51 -16.19
CA VAL A 217 10.30 -2.12 -17.30
C VAL A 217 10.28 -3.18 -18.41
N ALA A 218 11.44 -3.73 -18.79
CA ALA A 218 11.52 -4.71 -19.86
C ALA A 218 10.86 -6.04 -19.44
N ARG A 219 11.08 -6.45 -18.20
CA ARG A 219 10.43 -7.63 -17.61
C ARG A 219 8.92 -7.49 -17.56
N LEU A 220 8.41 -6.34 -17.12
CA LEU A 220 6.96 -6.06 -17.10
C LEU A 220 6.39 -6.04 -18.51
N HIS A 221 7.06 -5.34 -19.43
CA HIS A 221 6.63 -5.19 -20.81
C HIS A 221 6.52 -6.53 -21.55
N LEU A 222 7.51 -7.41 -21.44
CA LEU A 222 7.47 -8.75 -22.06
C LEU A 222 6.26 -9.57 -21.59
N GLN A 223 5.93 -9.48 -20.29
CA GLN A 223 4.79 -10.19 -19.70
C GLN A 223 3.46 -9.59 -20.14
N LEU A 224 3.33 -8.26 -20.18
CA LEU A 224 2.13 -7.58 -20.68
C LEU A 224 1.92 -7.84 -22.17
N ALA A 225 2.98 -7.84 -22.98
CA ALA A 225 2.93 -8.13 -24.40
C ALA A 225 2.47 -9.58 -24.67
N ALA A 226 3.00 -10.55 -23.92
CA ALA A 226 2.58 -11.94 -23.99
C ALA A 226 1.12 -12.13 -23.52
N ALA A 227 0.73 -11.45 -22.44
CA ALA A 227 -0.65 -11.45 -21.95
C ALA A 227 -1.63 -10.86 -22.98
N GLY A 228 -1.27 -9.72 -23.59
CA GLY A 228 -2.06 -9.05 -24.63
C GLY A 228 -2.23 -9.93 -25.86
N LEU A 229 -1.16 -10.59 -26.32
CA LEU A 229 -1.23 -11.53 -27.44
C LEU A 229 -2.12 -12.74 -27.09
N ALA A 230 -1.96 -13.34 -25.91
CA ALA A 230 -2.81 -14.44 -25.46
C ALA A 230 -4.29 -14.01 -25.40
N ALA A 231 -4.59 -12.84 -24.84
CA ALA A 231 -5.94 -12.29 -24.72
C ALA A 231 -6.57 -11.89 -26.06
N SER A 232 -5.75 -11.66 -27.10
CA SER A 232 -6.23 -11.32 -28.44
C SER A 232 -6.96 -12.48 -29.14
N PHE A 233 -6.64 -13.73 -28.78
CA PHE A 233 -7.32 -14.91 -29.31
C PHE A 233 -8.75 -15.01 -28.74
N LYS A 234 -9.72 -15.25 -29.62
CA LYS A 234 -11.16 -15.32 -29.31
C LYS A 234 -11.70 -16.76 -29.46
N GLY A 235 -12.83 -17.04 -28.83
CA GLY A 235 -13.51 -18.34 -28.86
C GLY A 235 -13.12 -19.26 -27.71
N ASN A 236 -13.59 -20.51 -27.73
CA ASN A 236 -13.25 -21.54 -26.73
C ASN A 236 -11.85 -22.14 -27.02
N TYR A 237 -10.86 -21.28 -27.12
CA TYR A 237 -9.48 -21.61 -27.48
C TYR A 237 -8.59 -21.50 -26.25
N SER A 238 -7.78 -22.52 -25.98
CA SER A 238 -6.81 -22.49 -24.89
C SER A 238 -5.43 -22.09 -25.40
N VAL A 239 -4.86 -21.06 -24.79
CA VAL A 239 -3.47 -20.63 -25.01
C VAL A 239 -2.70 -20.93 -23.73
N HIS A 240 -1.51 -21.51 -23.87
CA HIS A 240 -0.56 -21.63 -22.78
C HIS A 240 0.51 -20.55 -22.91
N VAL A 241 0.99 -20.04 -21.77
CA VAL A 241 2.10 -19.09 -21.71
C VAL A 241 3.20 -19.72 -20.86
N LEU A 242 4.38 -19.88 -21.45
CA LEU A 242 5.54 -20.50 -20.81
C LEU A 242 6.62 -19.43 -20.59
N PHE A 243 6.99 -19.22 -19.33
CA PHE A 243 8.08 -18.32 -18.95
C PHE A 243 9.34 -19.09 -18.59
N ILE A 244 10.49 -18.60 -19.07
CA ILE A 244 11.81 -19.08 -18.67
C ILE A 244 12.46 -17.98 -17.83
N SER A 245 12.50 -18.18 -16.51
CA SER A 245 13.05 -17.23 -15.55
C SER A 245 13.23 -17.81 -14.14
N ASN A 246 14.37 -17.54 -13.51
CA ASN A 246 14.59 -17.81 -12.08
C ASN A 246 13.74 -16.93 -11.15
N CYS A 247 13.29 -15.77 -11.65
CA CYS A 247 12.40 -14.86 -10.95
C CYS A 247 10.93 -15.23 -11.26
N PHE A 248 10.05 -15.22 -10.27
CA PHE A 248 8.64 -15.55 -10.51
C PHE A 248 7.96 -14.52 -11.45
N PRO A 249 7.09 -14.95 -12.39
CA PRO A 249 6.25 -14.05 -13.18
C PRO A 249 5.30 -13.24 -12.28
N VAL A 250 4.82 -12.09 -12.78
CA VAL A 250 3.95 -11.16 -12.03
C VAL A 250 2.76 -11.92 -11.42
N PRO A 251 2.70 -12.09 -10.09
CA PRO A 251 1.81 -13.07 -9.45
C PRO A 251 0.32 -12.83 -9.67
N ASN A 252 -0.06 -11.57 -9.86
CA ASN A 252 -1.45 -11.15 -10.07
C ASN A 252 -1.81 -10.94 -11.55
N LEU A 253 -0.84 -11.07 -12.48
CA LEU A 253 -1.09 -11.15 -13.92
C LEU A 253 -1.18 -12.61 -14.37
N PHE A 254 -0.21 -13.42 -13.97
CA PHE A 254 -0.17 -14.87 -14.23
C PHE A 254 -0.36 -15.61 -12.91
N THR A 255 -1.61 -15.91 -12.59
CA THR A 255 -1.97 -16.31 -11.25
C THR A 255 -1.56 -17.74 -10.96
N CYS A 256 -1.30 -17.98 -9.68
CA CYS A 256 -1.04 -19.31 -9.13
C CYS A 256 -2.16 -20.32 -9.46
N LYS A 257 -3.42 -19.87 -9.60
CA LYS A 257 -4.57 -20.69 -10.01
C LYS A 257 -4.47 -21.19 -11.46
N GLU A 258 -3.69 -20.50 -12.28
CA GLU A 258 -3.52 -20.78 -13.71
C GLU A 258 -2.20 -21.51 -13.99
N LEU A 259 -1.35 -21.75 -12.98
CA LEU A 259 -0.10 -22.49 -13.12
C LEU A 259 -0.39 -23.97 -13.36
N VAL A 260 0.06 -24.49 -14.50
CA VAL A 260 -0.11 -25.90 -14.90
C VAL A 260 1.06 -26.75 -14.41
N ALA A 261 2.28 -26.26 -14.57
CA ALA A 261 3.49 -26.96 -14.17
C ALA A 261 4.65 -25.97 -13.98
N ARG A 262 5.57 -26.31 -13.09
CA ARG A 262 6.85 -25.63 -12.92
C ARG A 262 7.95 -26.68 -12.75
N GLU A 263 9.00 -26.58 -13.54
CA GLU A 263 10.23 -27.38 -13.40
C GLU A 263 11.41 -26.40 -13.46
N GLY A 264 12.18 -26.30 -12.37
CA GLY A 264 13.28 -25.34 -12.26
C GLY A 264 12.83 -23.89 -12.51
N ASN A 265 13.40 -23.27 -13.55
CA ASN A 265 13.12 -21.91 -14.01
C ASN A 265 12.06 -21.85 -15.13
N VAL A 266 11.41 -22.97 -15.46
CA VAL A 266 10.36 -23.05 -16.47
C VAL A 266 8.98 -23.03 -15.80
N TRP A 267 8.15 -22.06 -16.18
CA TRP A 267 6.81 -21.86 -15.62
C TRP A 267 5.77 -21.94 -16.74
N LEU A 268 4.79 -22.84 -16.65
CA LEU A 268 3.74 -22.98 -17.65
C LEU A 268 2.39 -22.61 -17.06
N TYR A 269 1.74 -21.62 -17.68
CA TYR A 269 0.41 -21.14 -17.30
C TYR A 269 -0.60 -21.47 -18.39
N LYS A 270 -1.84 -21.70 -17.97
CA LYS A 270 -3.04 -21.75 -18.82
C LYS A 270 -4.00 -20.66 -18.35
N PRO A 271 -3.80 -19.41 -18.79
CA PRO A 271 -4.60 -18.29 -18.32
C PRO A 271 -6.06 -18.36 -18.79
N ASN A 272 -6.96 -17.82 -17.98
CA ASN A 272 -8.33 -17.56 -18.41
C ASN A 272 -8.36 -16.33 -19.32
N LEU A 273 -8.58 -16.54 -20.61
CA LEU A 273 -8.50 -15.48 -21.62
C LEU A 273 -9.54 -14.36 -21.43
N SER A 274 -10.69 -14.60 -20.79
CA SER A 274 -11.65 -13.52 -20.52
C SER A 274 -11.17 -12.62 -19.38
N VAL A 275 -10.64 -13.20 -18.31
CA VAL A 275 -10.07 -12.46 -17.17
C VAL A 275 -8.80 -11.73 -17.60
N LEU A 276 -7.92 -12.41 -18.34
CA LEU A 276 -6.70 -11.80 -18.85
C LEU A 276 -6.99 -10.61 -19.76
N ARG A 277 -8.05 -10.69 -20.59
CA ARG A 277 -8.48 -9.57 -21.45
C ARG A 277 -8.94 -8.35 -20.65
N GLN A 278 -9.61 -8.55 -19.52
CA GLN A 278 -9.98 -7.44 -18.63
C GLN A 278 -8.74 -6.84 -17.97
N LYS A 279 -7.79 -7.67 -17.52
CA LYS A 279 -6.54 -7.23 -16.90
C LYS A 279 -5.67 -6.39 -17.82
N VAL A 280 -5.49 -6.78 -19.08
CA VAL A 280 -4.67 -6.03 -20.06
C VAL A 280 -5.33 -4.76 -20.60
N GLN A 281 -6.61 -4.51 -20.26
CA GLN A 281 -7.29 -3.24 -20.58
C GLN A 281 -7.07 -2.18 -19.50
N LEU A 282 -6.57 -2.57 -18.33
CA LEU A 282 -6.21 -1.62 -17.28
C LEU A 282 -4.90 -0.91 -17.62
N PRO A 283 -4.64 0.25 -17.00
CA PRO A 283 -3.38 0.95 -17.17
C PRO A 283 -2.17 0.05 -16.90
N VAL A 284 -1.09 0.28 -17.66
CA VAL A 284 0.15 -0.50 -17.58
C VAL A 284 0.86 -0.37 -16.22
N GLY A 285 0.59 0.71 -15.48
CA GLY A 285 1.10 0.98 -14.14
C GLY A 285 0.22 1.98 -13.39
N SER A 286 0.74 2.57 -12.31
CA SER A 286 -0.01 3.49 -11.45
C SER A 286 0.02 4.95 -11.91
N CYS A 287 0.55 5.23 -13.10
CA CYS A 287 0.55 6.56 -13.75
C CYS A 287 -0.82 7.03 -14.22
N GLU A 288 -1.83 6.17 -14.17
CA GLU A 288 -3.21 6.44 -14.55
C GLU A 288 -4.14 5.72 -13.58
N LEU A 289 -5.30 6.32 -13.30
CA LEU A 289 -6.28 5.75 -12.40
C LEU A 289 -7.00 4.56 -13.06
N ALA A 290 -7.10 3.45 -12.35
CA ALA A 290 -7.89 2.30 -12.79
C ALA A 290 -9.41 2.57 -12.76
N ILE A 291 -9.83 3.57 -11.99
CA ILE A 291 -11.19 4.11 -12.00
C ILE A 291 -11.09 5.63 -12.06
N PRO A 292 -11.61 6.30 -13.11
CA PRO A 292 -11.62 7.75 -13.17
C PRO A 292 -12.50 8.34 -12.06
N MET A 293 -12.07 9.44 -11.46
CA MET A 293 -12.88 10.16 -10.46
C MET A 293 -14.11 10.80 -11.10
N ARG A 294 -13.95 11.33 -12.31
CA ARG A 294 -15.02 11.98 -13.09
C ARG A 294 -15.53 11.03 -14.16
N GLY A 295 -16.23 9.98 -13.73
CA GLY A 295 -16.84 8.99 -14.61
C GLY A 295 -18.24 8.59 -14.14
N LYS A 296 -19.02 7.93 -15.02
CA LYS A 296 -20.23 7.22 -14.58
C LYS A 296 -19.83 6.28 -13.45
N GLU A 297 -20.62 6.28 -12.36
CA GLU A 297 -20.50 5.26 -11.31
C GLU A 297 -20.31 3.90 -11.99
N LEU A 298 -19.23 3.20 -11.65
CA LEU A 298 -19.05 1.82 -12.07
C LEU A 298 -20.22 1.05 -11.49
N VAL A 299 -21.23 0.82 -12.33
CA VAL A 299 -22.34 -0.06 -12.00
C VAL A 299 -21.73 -1.45 -11.96
N TYR A 300 -21.32 -1.85 -10.76
CA TYR A 300 -21.02 -3.23 -10.50
C TYR A 300 -22.30 -4.02 -10.73
N ALA A 301 -22.40 -4.63 -11.91
CA ALA A 301 -23.41 -5.61 -12.22
C ALA A 301 -23.09 -6.82 -11.34
N GLY A 302 -23.53 -6.75 -10.08
CA GLY A 302 -23.27 -7.74 -9.06
C GLY A 302 -23.81 -9.10 -9.49
N ASN A 303 -22.98 -9.85 -10.20
CA ASN A 303 -23.15 -11.27 -10.31
C ASN A 303 -22.98 -11.87 -8.91
N VAL A 304 -23.56 -13.04 -8.71
CA VAL A 304 -23.52 -13.79 -7.45
C VAL A 304 -22.11 -14.31 -7.20
N HIS A 305 -21.17 -13.41 -6.89
CA HIS A 305 -19.80 -13.70 -6.51
C HIS A 305 -19.70 -13.78 -4.99
N ARG A 306 -18.88 -14.71 -4.48
CA ARG A 306 -18.63 -14.83 -3.05
C ARG A 306 -17.67 -13.72 -2.65
N GLU A 307 -18.21 -12.67 -2.06
CA GLU A 307 -17.48 -11.42 -1.78
C GLU A 307 -17.59 -11.02 -0.32
N ALA A 308 -16.49 -10.48 0.23
CA ALA A 308 -16.46 -9.99 1.59
C ALA A 308 -15.57 -8.75 1.77
N TYR A 309 -15.95 -7.91 2.72
CA TYR A 309 -14.98 -7.05 3.39
C TYR A 309 -14.21 -7.89 4.40
N ALA A 310 -12.88 -7.73 4.42
CA ALA A 310 -11.99 -8.48 5.29
C ALA A 310 -11.18 -7.53 6.18
N THR A 311 -10.96 -7.90 7.44
CA THR A 311 -9.98 -7.23 8.30
C THR A 311 -9.25 -8.24 9.19
N ILE A 312 -8.19 -7.82 9.87
CA ILE A 312 -7.37 -8.68 10.72
C ILE A 312 -6.99 -7.95 12.02
N LEU A 313 -7.12 -8.64 13.16
CA LEU A 313 -6.77 -8.10 14.47
C LEU A 313 -5.72 -8.95 15.18
N HIS A 314 -4.75 -8.26 15.79
CA HIS A 314 -3.73 -8.84 16.67
C HIS A 314 -3.79 -8.29 18.11
N SER A 315 -4.58 -7.24 18.35
CA SER A 315 -4.62 -6.56 19.65
C SER A 315 -6.05 -6.18 20.00
N ALA A 316 -6.67 -6.96 20.90
CA ALA A 316 -8.07 -6.79 21.28
C ALA A 316 -8.37 -5.39 21.82
N HIS A 317 -7.60 -4.97 22.82
CA HIS A 317 -7.79 -3.71 23.54
C HIS A 317 -7.52 -2.45 22.70
N VAL A 318 -6.89 -2.62 21.53
CA VAL A 318 -6.52 -1.50 20.67
C VAL A 318 -7.46 -1.38 19.48
N TYR A 319 -7.98 -2.49 18.92
CA TYR A 319 -8.64 -2.43 17.61
C TYR A 319 -10.04 -3.08 17.54
N VAL A 320 -10.54 -3.75 18.58
CA VAL A 320 -11.90 -4.34 18.53
C VAL A 320 -12.98 -3.26 18.35
N CYS A 321 -12.89 -2.15 19.09
CA CYS A 321 -13.80 -1.02 18.90
C CYS A 321 -13.71 -0.44 17.48
N GLY A 322 -12.50 -0.30 16.94
CA GLY A 322 -12.27 0.15 15.57
C GLY A 322 -12.92 -0.77 14.53
N ALA A 323 -12.74 -2.08 14.66
CA ALA A 323 -13.36 -3.07 13.77
C ALA A 323 -14.89 -3.08 13.87
N ILE A 324 -15.47 -2.88 15.06
CA ILE A 324 -16.92 -2.74 15.23
C ILE A 324 -17.42 -1.47 14.53
N ALA A 325 -16.73 -0.34 14.71
CA ALA A 325 -17.08 0.90 14.02
C ALA A 325 -16.93 0.78 12.50
N ALA A 326 -15.91 0.07 12.01
CA ALA A 326 -15.72 -0.21 10.60
C ALA A 326 -16.90 -1.02 10.02
N ALA A 327 -17.33 -2.10 10.68
CA ALA A 327 -18.52 -2.86 10.29
C ALA A 327 -19.78 -1.99 10.25
N GLN A 328 -20.00 -1.19 11.30
CA GLN A 328 -21.11 -0.25 11.36
C GLN A 328 -21.08 0.72 10.17
N SER A 329 -19.91 1.29 9.86
CA SER A 329 -19.75 2.22 8.74
C SER A 329 -20.02 1.56 7.37
N ILE A 330 -19.59 0.31 7.17
CA ILE A 330 -19.89 -0.46 5.95
C ILE A 330 -21.40 -0.64 5.78
N ARG A 331 -22.11 -1.02 6.86
CA ARG A 331 -23.57 -1.19 6.83
C ARG A 331 -24.31 0.13 6.60
N MET A 332 -23.88 1.20 7.27
CA MET A 332 -24.44 2.55 7.06
C MET A 332 -24.23 3.07 5.63
N SER A 333 -23.18 2.61 4.94
CA SER A 333 -22.95 2.92 3.53
C SER A 333 -23.86 2.15 2.57
N GLY A 334 -24.64 1.18 3.06
CA GLY A 334 -25.59 0.37 2.29
C GLY A 334 -25.02 -0.95 1.73
N SER A 335 -23.80 -1.34 2.10
CA SER A 335 -23.25 -2.61 1.64
C SER A 335 -23.90 -3.81 2.33
N THR A 336 -24.22 -4.84 1.55
CA THR A 336 -24.80 -6.11 2.01
C THR A 336 -23.81 -7.28 1.97
N ARG A 337 -22.56 -7.01 1.58
CA ARG A 337 -21.51 -8.03 1.45
C ARG A 337 -21.16 -8.66 2.80
N ASP A 338 -20.57 -9.84 2.76
CA ASP A 338 -20.08 -10.50 3.97
C ASP A 338 -19.02 -9.63 4.66
N LEU A 339 -18.99 -9.71 5.98
CA LEU A 339 -17.92 -9.13 6.80
C LEU A 339 -17.14 -10.29 7.41
N VAL A 340 -15.84 -10.39 7.16
CA VAL A 340 -14.98 -11.46 7.69
C VAL A 340 -13.82 -10.85 8.47
N ILE A 341 -13.59 -11.34 9.68
CA ILE A 341 -12.48 -10.87 10.50
C ILE A 341 -11.57 -12.03 10.88
N LEU A 342 -10.28 -11.85 10.62
CA LEU A 342 -9.24 -12.77 11.06
C LEU A 342 -8.75 -12.34 12.45
N VAL A 343 -8.81 -13.25 13.40
CA VAL A 343 -8.34 -13.01 14.78
C VAL A 343 -7.48 -14.17 15.24
N ASP A 344 -6.60 -13.96 16.19
CA ASP A 344 -5.90 -15.05 16.86
C ASP A 344 -6.52 -15.35 18.25
N GLU A 345 -5.95 -16.34 18.93
CA GLU A 345 -6.44 -16.82 20.23
C GLU A 345 -6.36 -15.77 21.35
N THR A 346 -5.55 -14.71 21.20
CA THR A 346 -5.45 -13.63 22.19
C THR A 346 -6.69 -12.73 22.21
N ILE A 347 -7.50 -12.74 21.15
CA ILE A 347 -8.78 -12.04 21.10
C ILE A 347 -9.81 -12.88 21.87
N SER A 348 -10.08 -12.52 23.12
CA SER A 348 -10.92 -13.31 24.03
C SER A 348 -12.39 -13.44 23.58
N GLY A 349 -13.10 -14.41 24.18
CA GLY A 349 -14.48 -14.76 23.81
C GLY A 349 -15.46 -13.59 23.86
N TYR A 350 -15.30 -12.65 24.79
CA TYR A 350 -16.13 -11.45 24.83
C TYR A 350 -15.87 -10.51 23.66
N HIS A 351 -14.61 -10.22 23.33
CA HIS A 351 -14.31 -9.41 22.14
C HIS A 351 -14.83 -10.08 20.85
N ARG A 352 -14.66 -11.40 20.71
CA ARG A 352 -15.23 -12.16 19.59
C ARG A 352 -16.75 -12.05 19.54
N SER A 353 -17.44 -12.12 20.69
CA SER A 353 -18.90 -11.94 20.73
C SER A 353 -19.36 -10.55 20.28
N GLY A 354 -18.57 -9.51 20.55
CA GLY A 354 -18.83 -8.15 20.07
C GLY A 354 -18.63 -8.00 18.56
N LEU A 355 -17.55 -8.61 18.04
CA LEU A 355 -17.30 -8.67 16.60
C LEU A 355 -18.43 -9.39 15.86
N GLU A 356 -18.85 -10.55 16.36
CA GLU A 356 -19.99 -11.30 15.81
C GLU A 356 -21.30 -10.49 15.88
N ALA A 357 -21.55 -9.80 17.00
CA ALA A 357 -22.74 -8.96 17.17
C ALA A 357 -22.73 -7.74 16.23
N ALA A 358 -21.56 -7.24 15.83
CA ALA A 358 -21.41 -6.22 14.79
C ALA A 358 -21.54 -6.78 13.36
N GLY A 359 -21.71 -8.09 13.20
CA GLY A 359 -21.91 -8.75 11.91
C GLY A 359 -20.65 -9.40 11.31
N TRP A 360 -19.51 -9.39 12.01
CA TRP A 360 -18.30 -10.06 11.54
C TRP A 360 -18.38 -11.58 11.66
N LYS A 361 -18.06 -12.30 10.58
CA LYS A 361 -17.74 -13.72 10.58
C LYS A 361 -16.32 -13.90 11.10
N VAL A 362 -16.19 -14.24 12.39
CA VAL A 362 -14.90 -14.41 13.06
C VAL A 362 -14.21 -15.70 12.63
N ARG A 363 -12.95 -15.59 12.20
CA ARG A 363 -12.07 -16.72 11.88
C ARG A 363 -10.83 -16.69 12.74
N ILE A 364 -10.60 -17.78 13.45
CA ILE A 364 -9.41 -17.94 14.27
C ILE A 364 -8.26 -18.38 13.35
N ILE A 365 -7.15 -17.65 13.41
CA ILE A 365 -5.94 -17.89 12.63
C ILE A 365 -4.74 -18.08 13.56
N GLN A 366 -3.76 -18.85 13.07
CA GLN A 366 -2.42 -18.87 13.66
C GLN A 366 -1.63 -17.67 13.12
N ARG A 367 -1.08 -16.86 14.04
CA ARG A 367 -0.24 -15.71 13.70
C ARG A 367 0.98 -16.14 12.89
N ILE A 368 1.40 -15.25 12.00
CA ILE A 368 2.64 -15.40 11.22
C ILE A 368 3.62 -14.35 11.75
N ARG A 369 4.73 -14.83 12.31
CA ARG A 369 5.79 -13.97 12.80
C ARG A 369 6.59 -13.42 11.62
N ASN A 370 6.85 -12.13 11.62
CA ASN A 370 7.84 -11.53 10.74
C ASN A 370 9.24 -11.98 11.19
N PRO A 371 9.97 -12.76 10.37
CA PRO A 371 11.27 -13.31 10.75
C PRO A 371 12.34 -12.23 10.97
N LYS A 372 12.15 -11.03 10.39
CA LYS A 372 13.08 -9.89 10.50
C LYS A 372 12.69 -8.90 11.60
N ALA A 373 11.56 -9.10 12.28
CA ALA A 373 11.14 -8.22 13.37
C ALA A 373 11.85 -8.58 14.69
N GLU A 374 12.20 -7.54 15.45
CA GLU A 374 12.59 -7.67 16.84
C GLU A 374 11.44 -8.26 17.66
N LYS A 375 11.78 -8.97 18.73
CA LYS A 375 10.78 -9.54 19.64
C LYS A 375 9.97 -8.41 20.30
N ASP A 376 8.65 -8.60 20.41
CA ASP A 376 7.71 -7.65 21.00
C ASP A 376 7.62 -6.31 20.26
N ALA A 377 8.17 -6.21 19.04
CA ALA A 377 8.02 -5.04 18.19
C ALA A 377 6.61 -5.00 17.58
N TYR A 378 6.12 -3.78 17.31
CA TYR A 378 4.78 -3.57 16.74
C TYR A 378 4.54 -4.35 15.43
N ASN A 379 5.59 -4.56 14.63
CA ASN A 379 5.56 -5.24 13.33
C ASN A 379 5.82 -6.76 13.42
N GLU A 380 5.96 -7.32 14.62
CA GLU A 380 6.31 -8.73 14.81
C GLU A 380 5.28 -9.69 14.20
N TRP A 381 3.99 -9.33 14.24
CA TRP A 381 2.91 -10.21 13.81
C TRP A 381 2.19 -9.74 12.54
N ASN A 382 2.64 -8.62 11.94
CA ASN A 382 2.03 -8.00 10.77
C ASN A 382 1.92 -8.94 9.56
N TYR A 383 2.84 -9.89 9.41
CA TYR A 383 2.80 -10.87 8.31
C TYR A 383 1.60 -11.83 8.40
N SER A 384 0.87 -11.84 9.51
CA SER A 384 -0.42 -12.54 9.59
C SER A 384 -1.43 -12.03 8.57
N LYS A 385 -1.24 -10.82 8.01
CA LYS A 385 -2.02 -10.30 6.87
C LYS A 385 -1.96 -11.21 5.65
N PHE A 386 -0.94 -12.05 5.51
CA PHE A 386 -0.88 -13.06 4.42
C PHE A 386 -2.04 -14.07 4.50
N ARG A 387 -2.64 -14.27 5.69
CA ARG A 387 -3.80 -15.14 5.88
C ARG A 387 -5.03 -14.70 5.07
N LEU A 388 -5.07 -13.46 4.58
CA LEU A 388 -6.11 -12.98 3.66
C LEU A 388 -6.21 -13.86 2.40
N TRP A 389 -5.08 -14.35 1.87
CA TRP A 389 -5.07 -15.24 0.71
C TRP A 389 -5.62 -16.64 1.00
N GLN A 390 -5.85 -17.01 2.26
CA GLN A 390 -6.47 -18.29 2.62
C GLN A 390 -8.00 -18.22 2.72
N LEU A 391 -8.61 -17.04 2.54
CA LEU A 391 -10.06 -16.83 2.48
C LEU A 391 -10.69 -17.35 1.17
N THR A 392 -10.34 -18.58 0.78
CA THR A 392 -10.66 -19.19 -0.53
C THR A 392 -12.13 -19.59 -0.71
N ASP A 393 -12.93 -19.46 0.34
CA ASP A 393 -14.38 -19.51 0.25
C ASP A 393 -14.98 -18.21 -0.33
N TYR A 394 -14.15 -17.18 -0.55
CA TYR A 394 -14.46 -15.98 -1.31
C TYR A 394 -13.69 -15.95 -2.63
N ASP A 395 -14.33 -15.40 -3.65
CA ASP A 395 -13.72 -15.16 -4.96
C ASP A 395 -12.89 -13.87 -4.94
N LYS A 396 -13.35 -12.87 -4.17
CA LYS A 396 -12.72 -11.57 -4.03
C LYS A 396 -13.02 -10.96 -2.67
N ILE A 397 -12.06 -10.24 -2.10
CA ILE A 397 -12.23 -9.50 -0.85
C ILE A 397 -11.75 -8.06 -1.01
N ILE A 398 -12.40 -7.14 -0.29
CA ILE A 398 -11.85 -5.82 -0.02
C ILE A 398 -11.28 -5.87 1.39
N PHE A 399 -9.96 -5.90 1.50
CA PHE A 399 -9.30 -5.74 2.79
C PHE A 399 -9.37 -4.30 3.24
N ILE A 400 -9.69 -4.10 4.52
CA ILE A 400 -9.62 -2.81 5.21
C ILE A 400 -8.88 -2.96 6.55
N ASP A 401 -8.00 -2.02 6.88
CA ASP A 401 -7.46 -1.92 8.24
C ASP A 401 -8.59 -1.58 9.24
N ALA A 402 -8.40 -1.88 10.52
CA ALA A 402 -9.43 -1.68 11.55
C ALA A 402 -9.57 -0.21 12.03
N ASP A 403 -8.77 0.70 11.47
CA ASP A 403 -8.69 2.11 11.83
C ASP A 403 -9.11 3.06 10.71
N LEU A 404 -10.09 2.62 9.93
CA LEU A 404 -10.78 3.45 8.96
C LEU A 404 -12.29 3.41 9.12
N LEU A 405 -12.97 4.35 8.48
CA LEU A 405 -14.42 4.36 8.31
C LEU A 405 -14.78 4.43 6.83
N ILE A 406 -15.76 3.60 6.44
CA ILE A 406 -16.41 3.66 5.15
C ILE A 406 -17.51 4.72 5.23
N LEU A 407 -17.34 5.82 4.50
CA LEU A 407 -18.26 6.95 4.48
C LEU A 407 -19.23 6.89 3.29
N ARG A 408 -18.87 6.19 2.22
CA ARG A 408 -19.70 5.90 1.05
C ARG A 408 -19.45 4.46 0.59
N ASN A 409 -20.44 3.85 -0.07
CA ASN A 409 -20.32 2.48 -0.55
C ASN A 409 -19.15 2.34 -1.53
N ILE A 410 -18.28 1.34 -1.32
CA ILE A 410 -17.14 1.02 -2.19
C ILE A 410 -17.26 -0.39 -2.82
N ASP A 411 -18.47 -0.96 -2.88
CA ASP A 411 -18.70 -2.30 -3.44
C ASP A 411 -18.30 -2.37 -4.92
N PHE A 412 -18.27 -1.24 -5.63
CA PHE A 412 -17.79 -1.20 -7.01
C PHE A 412 -16.32 -1.64 -7.15
N LEU A 413 -15.52 -1.56 -6.07
CA LEU A 413 -14.14 -2.07 -6.08
C LEU A 413 -14.06 -3.60 -6.21
N PHE A 414 -15.14 -4.34 -5.91
CA PHE A 414 -15.20 -5.77 -6.24
C PHE A 414 -15.17 -6.04 -7.76
N GLY A 415 -15.38 -5.03 -8.60
CA GLY A 415 -15.18 -5.14 -10.05
C GLY A 415 -13.70 -5.17 -10.48
N LEU A 416 -12.78 -4.73 -9.61
CA LEU A 416 -11.37 -4.57 -9.97
C LEU A 416 -10.50 -5.79 -9.63
N PRO A 417 -9.35 -6.00 -10.28
CA PRO A 417 -8.47 -7.13 -9.99
C PRO A 417 -7.52 -6.87 -8.82
N GLU A 418 -6.92 -7.96 -8.33
CA GLU A 418 -5.77 -7.93 -7.43
C GLU A 418 -4.51 -7.38 -8.15
N ILE A 419 -3.64 -6.56 -7.55
CA ILE A 419 -3.86 -5.71 -6.36
C ILE A 419 -4.36 -4.37 -6.85
N THR A 420 -5.51 -3.95 -6.35
CA THR A 420 -5.98 -2.57 -6.47
C THR A 420 -5.86 -1.89 -5.12
N ALA A 421 -5.25 -0.71 -5.08
CA ALA A 421 -5.03 0.07 -3.86
C ALA A 421 -4.79 1.57 -4.16
N THR A 422 -4.75 2.40 -3.12
CA THR A 422 -4.38 3.82 -3.27
C THR A 422 -2.87 4.00 -3.29
N GLY A 423 -2.42 5.08 -3.93
CA GLY A 423 -1.02 5.50 -3.88
C GLY A 423 -0.51 5.78 -2.46
N ASN A 424 0.78 5.59 -2.29
CA ASN A 424 1.56 6.02 -1.14
C ASN A 424 2.87 6.64 -1.66
N ASN A 425 3.84 6.93 -0.79
CA ASN A 425 5.13 7.47 -1.22
C ASN A 425 5.84 6.62 -2.28
N ALA A 426 6.55 7.28 -3.20
CA ALA A 426 7.24 6.69 -4.33
C ALA A 426 6.33 5.79 -5.21
N SER A 427 6.85 4.68 -5.75
CA SER A 427 6.11 3.77 -6.65
C SER A 427 5.22 2.75 -5.91
N LEU A 428 4.79 3.07 -4.68
CA LEU A 428 4.27 2.10 -3.72
C LEU A 428 2.80 2.34 -3.41
N PHE A 429 2.06 1.28 -3.10
CA PHE A 429 0.69 1.37 -2.62
C PHE A 429 0.58 1.37 -1.09
N ASN A 430 -0.50 1.95 -0.58
CA ASN A 430 -0.91 1.83 0.81
C ASN A 430 -1.69 0.53 1.01
N SER A 431 -1.35 -0.27 2.02
CA SER A 431 -1.99 -1.58 2.25
C SER A 431 -3.22 -1.54 3.15
N GLY A 432 -3.72 -0.35 3.50
CA GLY A 432 -4.87 -0.17 4.39
C GLY A 432 -6.21 -0.38 3.71
N VAL A 433 -6.29 -0.24 2.38
CA VAL A 433 -7.43 -0.67 1.56
C VAL A 433 -6.87 -1.39 0.33
N MET A 434 -7.23 -2.67 0.16
CA MET A 434 -6.75 -3.49 -0.96
C MET A 434 -7.83 -4.41 -1.50
N VAL A 435 -7.93 -4.52 -2.83
CA VAL A 435 -8.67 -5.60 -3.48
C VAL A 435 -7.75 -6.81 -3.63
N VAL A 436 -8.20 -7.97 -3.13
CA VAL A 436 -7.42 -9.22 -3.08
C VAL A 436 -8.27 -10.37 -3.64
N GLU A 437 -7.63 -11.30 -4.34
CA GLU A 437 -8.23 -12.51 -4.91
C GLU A 437 -7.68 -13.75 -4.18
N PRO A 438 -8.36 -14.24 -3.11
CA PRO A 438 -7.81 -15.30 -2.26
C PRO A 438 -7.39 -16.56 -3.03
N SER A 439 -6.23 -17.10 -2.65
CA SER A 439 -5.56 -18.23 -3.27
C SER A 439 -4.55 -18.86 -2.31
N ASN A 440 -4.76 -20.13 -1.91
CA ASN A 440 -3.80 -20.86 -1.08
C ASN A 440 -2.41 -20.96 -1.73
N CYS A 441 -2.35 -21.00 -3.06
CA CYS A 441 -1.07 -21.01 -3.78
C CYS A 441 -0.37 -19.65 -3.68
N THR A 442 -1.11 -18.53 -3.76
CA THR A 442 -0.51 -17.20 -3.52
C THR A 442 -0.06 -17.06 -2.07
N PHE A 443 -0.82 -17.57 -1.10
CA PHE A 443 -0.36 -17.68 0.29
C PHE A 443 0.96 -18.46 0.38
N GLN A 444 1.07 -19.62 -0.28
CA GLN A 444 2.29 -20.41 -0.29
C GLN A 444 3.46 -19.63 -0.93
N LEU A 445 3.23 -18.90 -2.02
CA LEU A 445 4.23 -18.03 -2.64
C LEU A 445 4.79 -17.01 -1.64
N LEU A 446 3.92 -16.35 -0.86
CA LEU A 446 4.32 -15.40 0.19
C LEU A 446 5.13 -16.10 1.29
N MET A 447 4.70 -17.29 1.72
CA MET A 447 5.39 -18.05 2.75
C MET A 447 6.75 -18.59 2.30
N ASP A 448 6.87 -19.07 1.06
CA ASP A 448 8.12 -19.61 0.51
C ASP A 448 9.22 -18.53 0.41
N HIS A 449 8.84 -17.28 0.19
CA HIS A 449 9.76 -16.16 0.05
C HIS A 449 9.83 -15.26 1.30
N ILE A 450 9.25 -15.69 2.43
CA ILE A 450 9.15 -14.88 3.65
C ILE A 450 10.51 -14.46 4.23
N ASN A 451 11.55 -15.27 4.01
CA ASN A 451 12.92 -15.01 4.47
C ASN A 451 13.79 -14.32 3.43
N GLU A 452 13.41 -14.44 2.16
CA GLU A 452 14.17 -13.96 1.01
C GLU A 452 13.89 -12.49 0.72
N ILE A 453 12.61 -12.11 0.72
CA ILE A 453 12.17 -10.77 0.36
C ILE A 453 12.23 -9.86 1.57
N GLU A 454 12.93 -8.74 1.41
CA GLU A 454 13.10 -7.74 2.45
C GLU A 454 12.05 -6.64 2.34
N SER A 455 11.28 -6.45 3.40
CA SER A 455 10.30 -5.37 3.48
C SER A 455 11.00 -4.02 3.66
N TYR A 456 10.76 -3.08 2.74
CA TYR A 456 11.38 -1.74 2.78
C TYR A 456 11.10 -0.96 4.08
N ASN A 457 9.94 -1.20 4.72
CA ASN A 457 9.56 -0.58 5.99
C ASN A 457 9.58 -1.55 7.19
N GLY A 458 9.96 -2.80 6.97
CA GLY A 458 9.93 -3.87 7.96
C GLY A 458 8.52 -4.41 8.31
N GLY A 459 7.45 -3.90 7.71
CA GLY A 459 6.06 -4.35 7.92
C GLY A 459 5.49 -5.14 6.74
N ASP A 460 4.20 -5.51 6.84
CA ASP A 460 3.45 -6.23 5.79
C ASP A 460 3.32 -5.39 4.51
N GLN A 461 2.98 -4.11 4.61
CA GLN A 461 2.89 -3.21 3.45
C GLN A 461 4.17 -3.24 2.61
N GLY A 462 5.33 -3.21 3.29
CA GLY A 462 6.60 -3.20 2.60
C GLY A 462 6.92 -4.52 1.92
N TYR A 463 6.54 -5.65 2.53
CA TYR A 463 6.68 -6.95 1.91
C TYR A 463 5.77 -7.08 0.68
N LEU A 464 4.49 -6.70 0.80
CA LEU A 464 3.51 -6.81 -0.27
C LEU A 464 3.87 -5.96 -1.49
N ASN A 465 4.47 -4.77 -1.29
CA ASN A 465 4.97 -3.93 -2.37
C ASN A 465 6.17 -4.53 -3.13
N GLU A 466 6.96 -5.42 -2.52
CA GLU A 466 8.04 -6.12 -3.22
C GLU A 466 7.54 -7.33 -4.03
N ILE A 467 6.43 -7.95 -3.62
CA ILE A 467 5.82 -9.09 -4.34
C ILE A 467 4.91 -8.60 -5.48
N PHE A 468 4.02 -7.66 -5.18
CA PHE A 468 2.96 -7.19 -6.08
C PHE A 468 3.34 -5.85 -6.69
N THR A 469 4.37 -5.85 -7.54
CA THR A 469 4.86 -4.63 -8.19
C THR A 469 3.96 -4.13 -9.31
N TRP A 470 3.14 -5.00 -9.91
CA TRP A 470 2.09 -4.61 -10.83
C TRP A 470 0.78 -4.44 -10.05
N TRP A 471 0.39 -3.19 -9.79
CA TRP A 471 -0.79 -2.84 -9.02
C TRP A 471 -1.55 -1.68 -9.66
N HIS A 472 -2.84 -1.57 -9.34
CA HIS A 472 -3.76 -0.63 -9.97
C HIS A 472 -4.16 0.47 -9.00
N ARG A 473 -3.87 1.73 -9.38
CA ARG A 473 -4.13 2.91 -8.55
C ARG A 473 -5.60 3.30 -8.60
N ILE A 474 -6.20 3.46 -7.43
CA ILE A 474 -7.50 4.10 -7.26
C ILE A 474 -7.33 5.45 -6.55
N PRO A 475 -8.32 6.36 -6.66
CA PRO A 475 -8.21 7.70 -6.10
C PRO A 475 -8.02 7.70 -4.58
N ARG A 476 -7.28 8.67 -4.04
CA ARG A 476 -7.02 8.83 -2.59
C ARG A 476 -8.30 8.94 -1.75
N HIS A 477 -9.41 9.35 -2.36
CA HIS A 477 -10.72 9.38 -1.72
C HIS A 477 -11.17 7.99 -1.20
N MET A 478 -10.59 6.91 -1.72
CA MET A 478 -10.89 5.52 -1.33
C MET A 478 -10.02 5.03 -0.16
N ASN A 479 -9.05 5.83 0.30
CA ASN A 479 -8.24 5.58 1.50
C ASN A 479 -7.59 6.90 1.96
N PHE A 480 -8.43 7.85 2.37
CA PHE A 480 -7.97 9.20 2.64
C PHE A 480 -7.39 9.29 4.05
N LEU A 481 -6.07 9.52 4.15
CA LEU A 481 -5.36 9.53 5.41
C LEU A 481 -5.66 10.81 6.22
N LYS A 482 -6.07 10.68 7.49
CA LYS A 482 -6.19 11.77 8.48
C LYS A 482 -4.80 12.26 8.90
N HIS A 483 -4.20 13.14 8.10
CA HIS A 483 -2.90 13.75 8.36
C HIS A 483 -2.79 15.14 7.72
N PHE A 484 -1.95 15.99 8.29
CA PHE A 484 -1.55 17.30 7.80
C PHE A 484 -0.02 17.31 7.69
N TRP A 485 0.51 17.38 6.47
CA TRP A 485 1.96 17.30 6.29
C TRP A 485 2.66 18.55 6.82
N VAL A 486 3.90 18.38 7.28
CA VAL A 486 4.80 19.50 7.54
C VAL A 486 4.97 20.27 6.23
N GLY A 487 4.58 21.55 6.23
CA GLY A 487 4.61 22.41 5.04
C GLY A 487 3.29 22.48 4.26
N ASP A 488 2.22 21.77 4.67
CA ASP A 488 0.89 21.99 4.09
C ASP A 488 0.47 23.47 4.28
N GLU A 489 0.13 24.13 3.18
CA GLU A 489 -0.41 25.49 3.19
C GLU A 489 -1.78 25.53 3.90
N GLU A 490 -2.15 26.70 4.42
CA GLU A 490 -3.38 26.88 5.18
C GLU A 490 -4.64 26.50 4.37
N GLU A 491 -4.65 26.81 3.07
CA GLU A 491 -5.76 26.42 2.19
C GLU A 491 -5.88 24.90 2.05
N LYS A 492 -4.76 24.17 2.01
CA LYS A 492 -4.77 22.70 1.98
C LYS A 492 -5.28 22.11 3.30
N LYS A 493 -4.91 22.71 4.44
CA LYS A 493 -5.43 22.30 5.75
C LYS A 493 -6.94 22.54 5.87
N LYS A 494 -7.43 23.69 5.40
CA LYS A 494 -8.86 23.99 5.31
C LYS A 494 -9.59 23.01 4.40
N MET A 495 -9.04 22.74 3.22
CA MET A 495 -9.59 21.76 2.29
C MET A 495 -9.70 20.37 2.95
N LYS A 496 -8.65 19.89 3.61
CA LYS A 496 -8.67 18.58 4.30
C LYS A 496 -9.73 18.54 5.39
N THR A 497 -9.79 19.60 6.20
CA THR A 497 -10.79 19.74 7.27
C THR A 497 -12.22 19.75 6.70
N MET A 498 -12.46 20.42 5.58
CA MET A 498 -13.73 20.39 4.85
C MET A 498 -14.06 18.97 4.38
N LEU A 499 -13.11 18.25 3.77
CA LEU A 499 -13.32 16.86 3.34
C LEU A 499 -13.65 15.92 4.50
N PHE A 500 -13.00 16.08 5.67
CA PHE A 500 -13.30 15.28 6.87
C PHE A 500 -14.72 15.51 7.39
N GLY A 501 -15.23 16.74 7.27
CA GLY A 501 -16.52 17.15 7.83
C GLY A 501 -17.70 17.13 6.86
N ALA A 502 -17.45 16.95 5.55
CA ALA A 502 -18.45 17.09 4.51
C ALA A 502 -19.70 16.20 4.73
N ASP A 503 -20.88 16.79 4.52
CA ASP A 503 -22.16 16.10 4.61
C ASP A 503 -23.09 16.59 3.46
N PRO A 504 -23.48 15.72 2.50
CA PRO A 504 -23.09 14.31 2.39
C PRO A 504 -21.57 14.11 2.21
N PRO A 505 -21.01 12.96 2.66
CA PRO A 505 -19.58 12.70 2.54
C PRO A 505 -19.07 12.78 1.09
N ILE A 506 -17.95 13.48 0.90
CA ILE A 506 -17.21 13.50 -0.37
C ILE A 506 -16.25 12.31 -0.44
N LEU A 507 -15.52 12.07 0.65
CA LEU A 507 -14.62 10.93 0.80
C LEU A 507 -15.40 9.61 0.84
N TYR A 508 -14.83 8.56 0.25
CA TYR A 508 -15.38 7.21 0.39
C TYR A 508 -14.86 6.53 1.65
N VAL A 509 -13.58 6.74 1.97
CA VAL A 509 -12.94 6.13 3.14
C VAL A 509 -12.05 7.16 3.84
N LEU A 510 -12.17 7.23 5.17
CA LEU A 510 -11.33 8.05 6.03
C LEU A 510 -10.50 7.15 6.96
N HIS A 511 -9.17 7.24 6.84
CA HIS A 511 -8.21 6.40 7.56
C HIS A 511 -7.54 7.19 8.69
N TYR A 512 -7.73 6.77 9.94
CA TYR A 512 -7.30 7.48 11.13
C TYR A 512 -5.85 7.14 11.50
N LEU A 513 -4.93 8.08 11.30
CA LEU A 513 -3.56 8.01 11.80
C LEU A 513 -3.42 8.64 13.20
N GLY A 514 -2.26 8.44 13.83
CA GLY A 514 -1.99 8.85 15.22
C GLY A 514 -2.78 8.06 16.26
N MET A 515 -3.12 8.71 17.37
CA MET A 515 -4.02 8.16 18.38
C MET A 515 -5.41 7.96 17.79
N LYS A 516 -5.96 6.76 17.99
CA LYS A 516 -7.25 6.37 17.42
C LYS A 516 -8.41 7.02 18.18
N PRO A 517 -9.52 7.40 17.51
CA PRO A 517 -10.60 8.15 18.15
C PRO A 517 -11.18 7.49 19.41
N TRP A 518 -11.33 6.15 19.40
CA TRP A 518 -11.84 5.40 20.54
C TRP A 518 -10.86 5.30 21.72
N LEU A 519 -9.57 5.58 21.51
CA LEU A 519 -8.56 5.64 22.56
C LEU A 519 -8.45 7.03 23.19
N CYS A 520 -8.98 8.06 22.52
CA CYS A 520 -9.09 9.42 23.04
C CYS A 520 -10.38 9.59 23.86
N PHE A 521 -10.52 10.71 24.58
CA PHE A 521 -11.82 11.13 25.11
C PHE A 521 -12.76 11.48 23.95
N ARG A 522 -14.08 11.36 24.18
CA ARG A 522 -15.10 11.72 23.18
C ARG A 522 -15.13 13.21 22.84
N ASP A 523 -14.71 14.06 23.77
CA ASP A 523 -14.93 15.50 23.70
C ASP A 523 -14.05 16.22 22.66
N TYR A 524 -12.86 15.69 22.34
CA TYR A 524 -11.93 16.28 21.38
C TYR A 524 -10.84 15.27 20.94
N ASP A 525 -10.13 15.55 19.85
CA ASP A 525 -9.04 14.70 19.39
C ASP A 525 -7.83 14.80 20.33
N CYS A 526 -7.58 13.76 21.11
CA CYS A 526 -6.46 13.75 22.07
C CYS A 526 -5.07 13.81 21.41
N ASN A 527 -4.98 13.67 20.08
CA ASN A 527 -3.75 13.95 19.34
C ASN A 527 -3.25 15.40 19.57
N TRP A 528 -4.13 16.35 19.92
CA TRP A 528 -3.74 17.72 20.32
C TRP A 528 -2.90 17.79 21.59
N ASN A 529 -2.93 16.76 22.45
CA ASN A 529 -2.19 16.78 23.71
C ASN A 529 -0.69 16.45 23.56
N PHE A 530 -0.22 16.15 22.34
CA PHE A 530 1.16 15.71 22.12
C PHE A 530 1.72 16.24 20.80
N ASP A 531 2.83 17.00 20.85
CA ASP A 531 3.40 17.69 19.67
C ASP A 531 3.63 16.75 18.47
N ILE A 532 4.14 15.54 18.71
CA ILE A 532 4.42 14.56 17.64
C ILE A 532 3.14 14.07 16.95
N PHE A 533 1.98 14.22 17.60
CA PHE A 533 0.69 13.80 17.04
C PHE A 533 -0.15 14.95 16.48
N HIS A 534 0.31 16.21 16.58
CA HIS A 534 -0.42 17.36 16.02
C HIS A 534 -0.66 17.24 14.51
N GLU A 535 0.26 16.61 13.77
CA GLU A 535 0.08 16.33 12.34
C GLU A 535 -1.12 15.41 12.04
N PHE A 536 -1.63 14.68 13.03
CA PHE A 536 -2.83 13.84 12.90
C PHE A 536 -4.07 14.47 13.53
N ALA A 537 -3.94 15.56 14.28
CA ALA A 537 -5.03 16.07 15.11
C ALA A 537 -6.15 16.74 14.28
N SER A 538 -7.39 16.28 14.45
CA SER A 538 -8.56 16.89 13.81
C SER A 538 -9.83 16.58 14.58
N ASP A 539 -10.40 17.59 15.23
CA ASP A 539 -11.68 17.48 15.93
C ASP A 539 -12.83 17.15 14.98
N VAL A 540 -12.79 17.66 13.75
CA VAL A 540 -13.80 17.36 12.72
C VAL A 540 -13.79 15.87 12.34
N ALA A 541 -12.60 15.30 12.08
CA ALA A 541 -12.48 13.87 11.81
C ALA A 541 -12.82 13.02 13.04
N HIS A 542 -12.46 13.49 14.24
CA HIS A 542 -12.76 12.85 15.50
C HIS A 542 -14.28 12.78 15.76
N GLU A 543 -14.98 13.90 15.58
CA GLU A 543 -16.45 13.96 15.66
C GLU A 543 -17.09 13.03 14.64
N ARG A 544 -16.58 13.00 13.40
CA ARG A 544 -17.05 12.08 12.35
C ARG A 544 -17.01 10.62 12.80
N TRP A 545 -15.96 10.22 13.52
CA TRP A 545 -15.87 8.87 14.06
C TRP A 545 -16.93 8.61 15.14
N TRP A 546 -17.10 9.57 16.04
CA TRP A 546 -18.10 9.47 17.11
C TRP A 546 -19.53 9.44 16.60
N ARG A 547 -19.84 10.04 15.45
CA ARG A 547 -21.17 9.90 14.81
C ARG A 547 -21.48 8.44 14.44
N VAL A 548 -20.49 7.67 13.98
CA VAL A 548 -20.66 6.24 13.70
C VAL A 548 -20.79 5.44 15.00
N HIS A 549 -19.97 5.75 16.00
CA HIS A 549 -20.09 5.16 17.34
C HIS A 549 -21.47 5.40 17.96
N ASP A 550 -21.99 6.62 17.89
CA ASP A 550 -23.25 6.96 18.54
C ASP A 550 -24.45 6.37 17.82
N ALA A 551 -24.31 6.02 16.54
CA ALA A 551 -25.31 5.32 15.75
C ALA A 551 -25.34 3.80 15.99
N MET A 552 -24.30 3.18 16.57
CA MET A 552 -24.33 1.75 16.87
C MET A 552 -25.13 1.45 18.15
N PRO A 553 -25.75 0.26 18.25
CA PRO A 553 -26.47 -0.18 19.45
C PRO A 553 -25.62 -0.11 20.73
N GLU A 554 -26.24 0.21 21.86
CA GLU A 554 -25.55 0.37 23.16
C GLU A 554 -24.72 -0.86 23.56
N VAL A 555 -25.18 -2.06 23.20
CA VAL A 555 -24.47 -3.32 23.44
C VAL A 555 -23.15 -3.42 22.65
N LEU A 556 -23.00 -2.70 21.53
CA LEU A 556 -21.75 -2.59 20.80
C LEU A 556 -20.86 -1.47 21.37
N GLN A 557 -21.46 -0.38 21.87
CA GLN A 557 -20.72 0.75 22.46
C GLN A 557 -19.87 0.34 23.69
N GLN A 558 -20.28 -0.70 24.42
CA GLN A 558 -19.50 -1.20 25.58
C GLN A 558 -18.11 -1.75 25.20
N PHE A 559 -17.90 -2.17 23.94
CA PHE A 559 -16.60 -2.63 23.45
C PHE A 559 -15.61 -1.47 23.20
N CYS A 560 -16.09 -0.22 23.30
CA CYS A 560 -15.31 1.01 23.18
C CYS A 560 -15.01 1.68 24.54
N LEU A 561 -15.25 0.97 25.65
CA LEU A 561 -14.89 1.44 26.99
C LEU A 561 -13.37 1.58 27.16
N LEU A 562 -12.96 2.60 27.91
CA LEU A 562 -11.56 2.85 28.24
C LEU A 562 -11.15 2.06 29.48
N GLN A 563 -9.98 1.42 29.43
CA GLN A 563 -9.33 0.86 30.61
C GLN A 563 -8.92 1.98 31.59
N SER A 564 -8.84 1.66 32.88
CA SER A 564 -8.43 2.59 33.93
C SER A 564 -7.04 3.20 33.67
N LYS A 565 -6.08 2.41 33.18
CA LYS A 565 -4.74 2.89 32.78
C LYS A 565 -4.85 3.92 31.65
N GLN A 566 -5.66 3.65 30.62
CA GLN A 566 -5.86 4.57 29.48
C GLN A 566 -6.51 5.89 29.93
N LYS A 567 -7.52 5.85 30.80
CA LYS A 567 -8.16 7.08 31.33
C LYS A 567 -7.16 7.96 32.09
N ALA A 568 -6.32 7.34 32.92
CA ALA A 568 -5.30 8.04 33.66
C ALA A 568 -4.21 8.62 32.73
N GLN A 569 -3.79 7.86 31.71
CA GLN A 569 -2.85 8.35 30.69
C GLN A 569 -3.40 9.57 29.95
N LEU A 570 -4.65 9.53 29.45
CA LEU A 570 -5.26 10.66 28.74
C LEU A 570 -5.33 11.94 29.59
N GLU A 571 -5.72 11.80 30.86
CA GLU A 571 -5.78 12.95 31.77
C GLU A 571 -4.37 13.44 32.15
N PHE A 572 -3.38 12.54 32.26
CA PHE A 572 -1.99 12.92 32.45
C PHE A 572 -1.46 13.73 31.25
N ASP A 573 -1.70 13.26 30.03
CA ASP A 573 -1.27 13.92 28.79
C ASP A 573 -1.92 15.30 28.65
N ARG A 574 -3.22 15.42 28.95
CA ARG A 574 -3.92 16.71 28.99
C ARG A 574 -3.27 17.69 29.97
N ARG A 575 -2.84 17.23 31.16
CA ARG A 575 -2.12 18.05 32.14
C ARG A 575 -0.71 18.42 31.70
N GLN A 576 -0.03 17.56 30.94
CA GLN A 576 1.27 17.91 30.35
C GLN A 576 1.10 19.00 29.28
N ALA A 577 0.08 18.91 28.42
CA ALA A 577 -0.24 19.95 27.45
C ALA A 577 -0.60 21.29 28.12
N GLU A 578 -1.34 21.26 29.23
CA GLU A 578 -1.60 22.44 30.07
C GLU A 578 -0.31 23.03 30.65
N LYS A 579 0.56 22.19 31.24
CA LYS A 579 1.85 22.63 31.79
C LYS A 579 2.79 23.20 30.72
N ALA A 580 2.76 22.62 29.52
CA ALA A 580 3.51 23.09 28.36
C ALA A 580 2.84 24.31 27.69
N ASN A 581 1.64 24.70 28.13
CA ASN A 581 0.86 25.82 27.61
C ASN A 581 0.69 25.77 26.08
N TYR A 582 0.25 24.62 25.58
CA TYR A 582 -0.02 24.44 24.15
C TYR A 582 -1.02 25.48 23.64
N THR A 583 -0.71 26.07 22.49
CA THR A 583 -1.38 27.26 21.94
C THR A 583 -2.76 26.96 21.36
N ASP A 584 -3.02 25.72 20.96
CA ASP A 584 -4.33 25.28 20.45
C ASP A 584 -5.42 25.30 21.53
N GLY A 585 -5.04 25.22 22.81
CA GLY A 585 -5.94 25.37 23.95
C GLY A 585 -6.88 24.19 24.22
N HIS A 586 -6.76 23.05 23.52
CA HIS A 586 -7.67 21.90 23.72
C HIS A 586 -7.58 21.32 25.13
N TRP A 587 -6.44 21.46 25.82
CA TRP A 587 -6.30 21.06 27.21
C TRP A 587 -7.28 21.76 28.17
N ARG A 588 -7.87 22.90 27.78
CA ARG A 588 -8.90 23.64 28.55
C ARG A 588 -10.30 23.04 28.40
N ILE A 589 -10.52 22.15 27.44
CA ILE A 589 -11.84 21.55 27.18
C ILE A 589 -12.25 20.69 28.38
N LYS A 590 -13.46 20.95 28.89
CA LYS A 590 -14.02 20.18 30.00
C LYS A 590 -14.52 18.84 29.48
N VAL A 591 -13.78 17.77 29.79
CA VAL A 591 -14.11 16.39 29.43
C VAL A 591 -15.44 15.95 30.08
N LYS A 592 -16.44 15.60 29.24
CA LYS A 592 -17.75 15.09 29.64
C LYS A 592 -17.95 13.61 29.27
N ASP A 593 -16.94 12.97 28.68
CA ASP A 593 -16.95 11.56 28.30
C ASP A 593 -17.53 10.65 29.39
N TRP A 594 -18.67 10.02 29.07
CA TRP A 594 -19.41 9.16 29.98
C TRP A 594 -18.60 7.92 30.39
N ARG A 595 -17.63 7.49 29.57
CA ARG A 595 -16.77 6.32 29.83
C ARG A 595 -15.88 6.53 31.04
N LEU A 596 -15.65 7.78 31.47
CA LEU A 596 -14.94 8.06 32.73
C LEU A 596 -15.65 7.50 33.97
N LYS A 597 -16.97 7.31 33.90
CA LYS A 597 -17.81 6.80 35.00
C LYS A 597 -18.05 5.28 34.94
N ARG A 598 -17.72 4.62 33.82
CA ARG A 598 -17.97 3.19 33.61
C ARG A 598 -16.64 2.43 33.52
N CYS A 599 -16.56 1.27 34.15
CA CYS A 599 -15.35 0.47 34.21
C CYS A 599 -15.49 -0.82 33.41
N ILE A 600 -14.41 -1.20 32.73
CA ILE A 600 -14.29 -2.48 32.02
C ILE A 600 -13.28 -3.41 32.69
N ASP A 601 -12.28 -2.84 33.38
CA ASP A 601 -11.33 -3.56 34.22
C ASP A 601 -11.75 -3.57 35.69
N ASN A 602 -11.23 -4.55 36.43
CA ASN A 602 -11.50 -4.74 37.85
C ASN A 602 -10.90 -3.66 38.75
N VAL A 603 -9.91 -2.90 38.26
CA VAL A 603 -9.27 -1.85 39.07
C VAL A 603 -10.23 -0.70 39.30
N CYS A 604 -10.91 -0.26 38.22
CA CYS A 604 -11.95 0.76 38.24
C CYS A 604 -11.56 2.07 38.99
N ASN A 605 -10.25 2.35 39.12
CA ASN A 605 -9.73 3.46 39.91
C ASN A 605 -8.65 4.23 39.14
N TRP A 606 -9.05 4.81 38.01
CA TRP A 606 -8.14 5.61 37.19
C TRP A 606 -7.64 6.88 37.90
N LYS A 607 -8.41 7.46 38.82
CA LYS A 607 -7.98 8.63 39.61
C LYS A 607 -6.84 8.30 40.57
N GLY A 608 -6.91 7.13 41.21
CA GLY A 608 -5.81 6.61 42.02
C GLY A 608 -4.56 6.38 41.19
N MET A 609 -4.71 5.71 40.03
CA MET A 609 -3.59 5.51 39.09
C MET A 609 -2.95 6.84 38.66
N LEU A 610 -3.75 7.84 38.32
CA LEU A 610 -3.25 9.17 37.93
C LEU A 610 -2.45 9.84 39.06
N LYS A 611 -2.85 9.66 40.32
CA LYS A 611 -2.15 10.25 41.47
C LYS A 611 -0.71 9.73 41.58
N HIS A 612 -0.50 8.47 41.21
CA HIS A 612 0.79 7.78 41.27
C HIS A 612 1.46 7.62 39.90
N TRP A 613 1.01 8.40 38.89
CA TRP A 613 1.49 8.27 37.52
C TRP A 613 2.98 8.63 37.42
N GLY A 614 3.81 7.68 36.99
CA GLY A 614 5.27 7.85 36.89
C GLY A 614 6.07 7.38 38.11
N GLU A 615 5.42 6.86 39.16
CA GLU A 615 6.11 6.17 40.26
C GLU A 615 6.52 4.74 39.81
N ASN A 616 7.81 4.40 39.92
CA ASN A 616 8.39 3.13 39.43
C ASN A 616 7.72 1.85 39.98
N ASN A 617 7.01 1.97 41.11
CA ASN A 617 6.38 0.84 41.82
C ASN A 617 4.85 0.83 41.70
N TRP A 618 4.23 1.67 40.88
CA TRP A 618 2.75 1.73 40.78
C TRP A 618 2.24 1.42 39.38
N THR A 619 2.98 1.78 38.34
CA THR A 619 2.58 1.51 36.94
C THR A 619 2.87 0.08 36.50
N ASP A 620 3.78 -0.61 37.20
CA ASP A 620 4.38 -1.90 36.82
C ASP A 620 4.02 -3.05 37.78
N VAL A 621 3.15 -2.83 38.78
CA VAL A 621 2.75 -3.87 39.73
C VAL A 621 1.77 -4.83 39.06
N GLU A 622 2.34 -5.92 38.57
CA GLU A 622 1.71 -7.17 38.12
C GLU A 622 0.64 -7.05 37.01
N PRO A 623 0.47 -8.10 36.19
CA PRO A 623 -0.60 -8.12 35.21
C PRO A 623 -1.88 -8.24 36.03
N TYR A 624 -2.53 -7.10 36.35
CA TYR A 624 -3.88 -7.09 36.85
C TYR A 624 -4.68 -7.98 35.91
N TYR A 625 -4.98 -9.19 36.39
CA TYR A 625 -5.78 -10.15 35.68
C TYR A 625 -7.09 -9.42 35.45
N ASN A 626 -7.28 -8.92 34.24
CA ASN A 626 -8.51 -8.33 33.79
C ASN A 626 -9.28 -9.53 33.27
N PRO A 627 -10.09 -10.24 34.09
CA PRO A 627 -11.01 -11.22 33.55
C PRO A 627 -11.78 -10.47 32.48
N THR A 628 -11.65 -10.94 31.24
CA THR A 628 -12.45 -10.37 30.18
C THR A 628 -13.91 -10.56 30.61
N PRO A 629 -14.78 -9.55 30.48
CA PRO A 629 -16.21 -9.74 30.73
C PRO A 629 -16.72 -11.02 30.03
N PRO A 630 -17.78 -11.66 30.54
CA PRO A 630 -18.33 -12.83 29.87
C PRO A 630 -18.83 -12.48 28.46
N ALA A 631 -18.82 -13.45 27.56
CA ALA A 631 -19.34 -13.26 26.20
C ALA A 631 -20.81 -12.82 26.23
N VAL A 632 -21.18 -11.94 25.29
CA VAL A 632 -22.56 -11.47 25.16
C VAL A 632 -23.44 -12.64 24.66
N THR A 633 -24.53 -12.94 25.39
CA THR A 633 -25.41 -14.09 25.13
C THR A 633 -26.31 -13.90 23.90
N ALA A 634 -26.77 -15.01 23.31
CA ALA A 634 -27.61 -15.03 22.11
C ALA A 634 -28.93 -14.26 22.24
N THR A 635 -29.49 -14.15 23.46
CA THR A 635 -30.68 -13.34 23.76
C THR A 635 -30.49 -11.84 23.48
N ASN A 636 -29.28 -11.31 23.62
CA ASN A 636 -28.93 -9.93 23.25
C ASN A 636 -28.55 -9.78 21.76
N LYS A 637 -28.31 -10.90 21.05
CA LYS A 637 -28.02 -10.90 19.60
C LYS A 637 -29.30 -10.80 18.75
N ALA A 638 -30.43 -11.34 19.24
CA ALA A 638 -31.72 -11.30 18.54
C ALA A 638 -32.36 -9.89 18.47
N SER A 639 -31.99 -8.97 19.37
CA SER A 639 -32.42 -7.56 19.29
C SER A 639 -31.58 -6.71 18.33
N LEU A 640 -30.58 -7.30 17.68
CA LEU A 640 -29.64 -6.63 16.76
C LEU A 640 -29.83 -7.05 15.30
N SER A 641 -30.75 -7.98 15.01
CA SER A 641 -30.95 -8.57 13.67
C SER A 641 -31.68 -7.64 12.68
N GLY A 642 -31.55 -6.32 12.84
CA GLY A 642 -32.09 -5.30 11.95
C GLY A 642 -31.04 -4.33 11.40
N LEU A 643 -29.74 -4.64 11.58
CA LEU A 643 -28.59 -3.86 11.08
C LEU A 643 -28.15 -4.26 9.67
#